data_AF-A0A060YGF3-F1
#
_entry.id   AF-A0A060YGF3-F1
#
_cell.length_a   1.000
_cell.length_b   1.000
_cell.length_c   1.000
_cell.angle_alpha   90.00
_cell.angle_beta   90.00
_cell.angle_gamma   90.00
#
_symmetry.space_group_name_H-M   'P 1'
#
loop_
_entity.id
_entity.type
_entity.pdbx_description
1 polymer ?
#
loop_
_entity_poly.entity_id
_entity_poly.type
_entity_poly.pdbx_seq_one_letter_code
_entity_poly.pdbx_strand_id
1 'polypeptide(L)'
;MNKTFQELGILRDLGGMWEEMRPKIWTFMESSEEMNLVRTLLQNNASARFFNDRLAGTEWKVEDVSRFLTKAAEDKRPAGSAYTWREVFGETDDAIKTISRFMECVNLDKLEPVANEERLVNKSMGLLDNQKFWAGIVFPDIARSNSSDLPGNVNYKIRMDIDNVERTNKIKDGYWDPGPRADPFEDLRYIWGGFSYLQDVIEQGIIRAVTGSQEKTGVYIQQMPYPCYVDDMFLRVMSRSMPLFMTLAWMYSVALIIKGVVYEKEARLKETMRIMGLDNGILWLSWFISSLIPLLISASLLVVILKMGNLLPYSDPCVVFLFLASFAVVTIMQCFLISTIFSRANLAAACGGIIYFTLYLPYVLCVAWQDYVGFGAKVIVSLLSPVAFGFGCEYFALFEEQGVGIQWSNLLSSPLEEDSYSLTTSICLMLFDSFLYGVMTWYIEAVFPGQYGIPRPWYFPFTKSYWCGEKQGKNIQERKEGNAEAVCIEEEPSHIEPGVYIKNLVKVYSHGNKLAVDGLTLGFYEGQITSFLGHNGAGKTTTMSILTGLFPPTSGTAYILGKDIRSELSAIRQNLGVCPQHNVLFSMLTVEEHIWFYARLKGLSEEKVKAEMEQIVNDIGLPHKRQCRSNTLSGGMQRKLSVALAFVGGSKVVILDEPTAGVDPYARRGIWDLLLKYRAGRTIILSTHHMDEADILGDRIAIISHGKLCCVGSSLFLKTQLGTGYYLTLVKRDFDLTLSSCRNSSSSSSVSYSKKVGLPQPQPQALTVLKEDSVSESSSDAGLGSEPESEATTIDVTMISNVIFKHVPAARLVEDLGHELTYVLPYKAAKGGAFVELFHEIDDRLSDLGISSYGISDTTLEEIFLKVAEDSGVDVAELPNSDGTIPARRHRRHAFGDHQSCLKPFTEDDAFDFNDSEESRETDWLGGSDGKGSYQVKGWRLIRQQFVALIWKRFLYARRSRKGFFAQIVLPAVFVCIALVFSLIVPPFGKYPSLELEPGMYEEQFTFISNDAPEDADTNKLLGALTNYDGFGSRCNSPHAPCNTLDDEWVVPEVPESVRDIFMNGNWSMENPSPLCECSCEGRKKMLPECPAGAGGLPPPQVKISDQGTLQNLTGRNISDYLVKTYAQIIGK
;
A
#
# COMPACT_ATOMS: atom_id res chain seq x y z
N MET A 1 16.27 50.54 41.98
CA MET A 1 14.83 50.31 41.80
C MET A 1 13.94 51.49 42.23
N ASN A 2 13.43 51.62 43.48
CA ASN A 2 12.37 52.62 43.80
C ASN A 2 12.73 54.06 43.37
N LYS A 3 13.95 54.53 43.69
CA LYS A 3 14.45 55.84 43.27
C LYS A 3 14.36 56.07 41.75
N THR A 4 14.54 55.04 40.93
CA THR A 4 14.44 55.12 39.46
C THR A 4 13.01 55.40 39.01
N PHE A 5 12.01 54.75 39.61
CA PHE A 5 10.59 55.05 39.34
C PHE A 5 10.15 56.41 39.92
N GLN A 6 10.77 56.84 41.02
CA GLN A 6 10.54 58.16 41.61
C GLN A 6 11.08 59.32 40.76
N GLU A 7 12.04 59.11 39.84
CA GLU A 7 12.46 60.15 38.87
C GLU A 7 11.27 60.58 37.97
N LEU A 8 10.30 59.68 37.69
CA LEU A 8 9.03 60.01 37.01
C LEU A 8 8.01 60.72 37.93
N GLY A 9 8.15 60.56 39.25
CA GLY A 9 7.24 61.13 40.26
C GLY A 9 7.21 62.66 40.29
N ILE A 10 8.23 63.33 39.74
CA ILE A 10 8.30 64.78 39.59
C ILE A 10 7.07 65.33 38.82
N LEU A 11 6.52 64.57 37.86
CA LEU A 11 5.33 64.96 37.10
C LEU A 11 4.04 64.95 37.91
N ARG A 12 3.97 64.17 39.00
CA ARG A 12 2.86 64.20 39.95
C ARG A 12 2.92 65.46 40.81
N ASP A 13 4.14 65.80 41.28
CA ASP A 13 4.37 66.94 42.15
C ASP A 13 4.23 68.28 41.40
N LEU A 14 4.39 68.28 40.06
CA LEU A 14 4.15 69.41 39.16
C LEU A 14 2.75 70.03 39.31
N GLY A 15 1.71 69.22 39.52
CA GLY A 15 0.34 69.70 39.72
C GLY A 15 0.21 70.59 40.95
N GLY A 16 0.75 70.14 42.09
CA GLY A 16 0.77 70.91 43.34
C GLY A 16 1.67 72.16 43.26
N MET A 17 2.83 72.05 42.59
CA MET A 17 3.70 73.21 42.33
C MET A 17 2.98 74.28 41.50
N TRP A 18 2.22 73.87 40.48
CA TRP A 18 1.45 74.81 39.67
C TRP A 18 0.29 75.42 40.45
N GLU A 19 -0.41 74.67 41.30
CA GLU A 19 -1.48 75.23 42.14
C GLU A 19 -0.96 76.36 43.05
N GLU A 20 0.25 76.22 43.62
CA GLU A 20 0.88 77.27 44.42
C GLU A 20 1.41 78.46 43.59
N MET A 21 1.96 78.18 42.39
CA MET A 21 2.61 79.21 41.56
C MET A 21 1.65 79.97 40.64
N ARG A 22 0.57 79.34 40.18
CA ARG A 22 -0.48 79.91 39.31
C ARG A 22 -0.94 81.31 39.76
N PRO A 23 -1.41 81.54 41.01
CA PRO A 23 -1.87 82.86 41.42
C PRO A 23 -0.72 83.89 41.45
N LYS A 24 0.50 83.48 41.80
CA LYS A 24 1.69 84.35 41.83
C LYS A 24 2.09 84.80 40.42
N ILE A 25 2.09 83.87 39.46
CA ILE A 25 2.37 84.16 38.04
C ILE A 25 1.28 85.06 37.45
N TRP A 26 0.00 84.79 37.73
CA TRP A 26 -1.11 85.61 37.23
C TRP A 26 -1.05 87.04 37.76
N THR A 27 -0.83 87.23 39.07
CA THR A 27 -0.69 88.55 39.71
C THR A 27 0.58 89.29 39.28
N PHE A 28 1.68 88.57 39.05
CA PHE A 28 2.87 89.15 38.44
C PHE A 28 2.57 89.64 37.02
N MET A 29 2.03 88.79 36.13
CA MET A 29 1.74 89.21 34.76
C MET A 29 0.70 90.34 34.70
N GLU A 30 -0.36 90.30 35.51
CA GLU A 30 -1.45 91.27 35.43
C GLU A 30 -1.19 92.58 36.18
N SER A 31 -0.57 92.55 37.36
CA SER A 31 -0.52 93.69 38.29
C SER A 31 0.86 94.17 38.75
N SER A 32 1.96 93.44 38.47
CA SER A 32 3.33 93.87 38.80
C SER A 32 3.68 95.26 38.26
N GLU A 33 4.35 96.07 39.08
CA GLU A 33 4.92 97.35 38.65
C GLU A 33 6.04 97.15 37.62
N GLU A 34 6.85 96.12 37.80
CA GLU A 34 7.94 95.72 36.90
C GLU A 34 7.41 95.33 35.51
N MET A 35 6.35 94.51 35.45
CA MET A 35 5.72 94.12 34.17
C MET A 35 4.99 95.30 33.52
N ASN A 36 4.44 96.23 34.30
CA ASN A 36 3.89 97.48 33.76
C ASN A 36 5.00 98.38 33.20
N LEU A 37 6.16 98.47 33.86
CA LEU A 37 7.33 99.20 33.37
C LEU A 37 7.82 98.61 32.04
N VAL A 38 7.95 97.27 31.94
CA VAL A 38 8.28 96.58 30.67
C VAL A 38 7.30 96.94 29.56
N ARG A 39 5.97 96.90 29.82
CA ARG A 39 4.95 97.32 28.85
C ARG A 39 5.13 98.77 28.38
N THR A 40 5.41 99.70 29.30
CA THR A 40 5.62 101.12 28.93
C THR A 40 6.91 101.35 28.13
N LEU A 41 7.98 100.60 28.41
CA LEU A 41 9.23 100.66 27.64
C LEU A 41 9.08 100.09 26.22
N LEU A 42 8.27 99.05 26.03
CA LEU A 42 7.97 98.49 24.72
C LEU A 42 7.05 99.40 23.88
N GLN A 43 6.19 100.20 24.52
CA GLN A 43 5.29 101.15 23.84
C GLN A 43 5.92 102.51 23.52
N ASN A 44 7.01 102.90 24.19
CA ASN A 44 7.69 104.17 23.92
C ASN A 44 8.59 104.05 22.68
N ASN A 45 8.31 104.86 21.65
CA ASN A 45 9.00 104.87 20.35
C ASN A 45 10.54 105.00 20.42
N ALA A 46 11.09 105.63 21.47
CA ALA A 46 12.54 105.76 21.62
C ALA A 46 13.20 104.45 22.08
N SER A 47 12.65 103.79 23.09
CA SER A 47 13.13 102.49 23.60
C SER A 47 12.74 101.34 22.69
N ALA A 48 11.59 101.40 22.02
CA ALA A 48 11.16 100.39 21.05
C ALA A 48 12.14 100.22 19.88
N ARG A 49 12.81 101.30 19.44
CA ARG A 49 13.90 101.21 18.45
C ARG A 49 15.12 100.49 19.00
N PHE A 50 15.59 100.87 20.19
CA PHE A 50 16.72 100.21 20.87
C PHE A 50 16.47 98.70 21.09
N PHE A 51 15.25 98.31 21.45
CA PHE A 51 14.89 96.90 21.58
C PHE A 51 14.74 96.19 20.23
N ASN A 52 14.19 96.83 19.19
CA ASN A 52 14.17 96.25 17.83
C ASN A 52 15.59 96.06 17.27
N ASP A 53 16.51 97.01 17.50
CA ASP A 53 17.91 96.88 17.06
C ASP A 53 18.63 95.72 17.78
N ARG A 54 18.32 95.49 19.06
CA ARG A 54 18.78 94.30 19.81
C ARG A 54 18.13 92.99 19.34
N LEU A 55 16.89 93.04 18.86
CA LEU A 55 16.12 91.89 18.37
C LEU A 55 16.30 91.63 16.87
N ALA A 56 17.06 92.46 16.14
CA ALA A 56 17.22 92.39 14.68
C ALA A 56 17.89 91.10 14.17
N GLY A 57 18.49 90.29 15.05
CA GLY A 57 18.99 88.94 14.77
C GLY A 57 18.03 87.80 15.17
N THR A 58 16.77 88.11 15.52
CA THR A 58 15.75 87.15 15.94
C THR A 58 14.47 87.34 15.11
N GLU A 59 13.58 86.34 15.10
CA GLU A 59 12.30 86.42 14.37
C GLU A 59 11.27 87.38 14.99
N TRP A 60 11.53 87.90 16.19
CA TRP A 60 10.57 88.65 17.00
C TRP A 60 10.75 90.17 16.86
N LYS A 61 9.66 90.89 16.58
CA LYS A 61 9.64 92.36 16.65
C LYS A 61 9.07 92.83 17.99
N VAL A 62 9.47 94.03 18.41
CA VAL A 62 8.92 94.69 19.61
C VAL A 62 7.39 94.82 19.56
N GLU A 63 6.81 94.99 18.36
CA GLU A 63 5.36 94.99 18.18
C GLU A 63 4.70 93.67 18.59
N ASP A 64 5.31 92.54 18.27
CA ASP A 64 4.74 91.21 18.54
C ASP A 64 4.84 90.86 20.03
N VAL A 65 5.98 91.18 20.66
CA VAL A 65 6.16 91.10 22.12
C VAL A 65 5.18 92.04 22.84
N SER A 66 4.97 93.27 22.33
CA SER A 66 4.01 94.20 22.90
C SER A 66 2.56 93.75 22.74
N ARG A 67 2.21 93.04 21.65
CA ARG A 67 0.87 92.46 21.44
C ARG A 67 0.64 91.28 22.39
N PHE A 68 1.64 90.40 22.52
CA PHE A 68 1.61 89.24 23.41
C PHE A 68 1.35 89.63 24.87
N LEU A 69 2.01 90.70 25.37
CA LEU A 69 1.91 91.18 26.76
C LEU A 69 0.70 92.08 27.07
N THR A 70 -0.26 92.24 26.15
CA THR A 70 -1.45 93.09 26.37
C THR A 70 -2.37 92.59 27.49
N LYS A 71 -3.16 93.49 28.09
CA LYS A 71 -4.18 93.18 29.13
C LYS A 71 -5.62 93.12 28.60
N ALA A 72 -5.82 93.29 27.29
CA ALA A 72 -7.16 93.45 26.71
C ALA A 72 -7.93 92.10 26.68
N ALA A 73 -9.17 92.11 27.16
CA ALA A 73 -10.07 90.95 27.19
C ALA A 73 -10.54 90.51 25.79
N GLU A 74 -11.06 89.28 25.70
CA GLU A 74 -11.21 88.50 24.45
C GLU A 74 -12.30 88.99 23.49
N ASP A 75 -13.40 89.59 23.98
CA ASP A 75 -14.68 89.73 23.26
C ASP A 75 -14.71 90.59 21.96
N LYS A 76 -13.59 91.17 21.50
CA LYS A 76 -13.55 92.00 20.28
C LYS A 76 -12.27 91.87 19.46
N ARG A 77 -12.00 90.69 18.87
CA ARG A 77 -10.94 90.52 17.86
C ARG A 77 -11.43 89.74 16.63
N PRO A 78 -11.06 90.16 15.39
CA PRO A 78 -11.25 89.35 14.20
C PRO A 78 -10.22 88.20 14.16
N ALA A 79 -10.55 87.10 13.49
CA ALA A 79 -9.68 85.94 13.37
C ALA A 79 -8.33 86.30 12.70
N GLY A 80 -7.21 85.89 13.33
CA GLY A 80 -5.85 86.10 12.81
C GLY A 80 -4.97 87.08 13.60
N SER A 81 -5.36 87.52 14.81
CA SER A 81 -4.47 88.33 15.68
C SER A 81 -3.47 87.48 16.47
N ALA A 82 -2.31 88.05 16.80
CA ALA A 82 -1.25 87.38 17.56
C ALA A 82 -1.70 86.87 18.94
N TYR A 83 -1.19 85.68 19.28
CA TYR A 83 -1.37 84.94 20.52
C TYR A 83 -0.96 85.77 21.76
N THR A 84 -1.62 85.55 22.89
CA THR A 84 -1.47 86.35 24.11
C THR A 84 -1.05 85.52 25.32
N TRP A 85 -0.43 86.16 26.31
CA TRP A 85 -0.01 85.48 27.54
C TRP A 85 -1.19 84.87 28.34
N ARG A 86 -2.43 85.33 28.13
CA ARG A 86 -3.63 84.80 28.80
C ARG A 86 -4.09 83.49 28.18
N GLU A 87 -4.06 83.39 26.86
CA GLU A 87 -4.33 82.14 26.13
C GLU A 87 -3.27 81.08 26.50
N VAL A 88 -1.98 81.45 26.47
CA VAL A 88 -0.87 80.59 26.96
C VAL A 88 -1.13 80.11 28.39
N PHE A 89 -1.54 81.00 29.30
CA PHE A 89 -1.76 80.66 30.69
C PHE A 89 -2.96 79.73 30.89
N GLY A 90 -4.03 79.91 30.11
CA GLY A 90 -5.18 79.00 30.09
C GLY A 90 -4.81 77.61 29.58
N GLU A 91 -4.13 77.54 28.42
CA GLU A 91 -3.66 76.27 27.85
C GLU A 91 -2.64 75.56 28.74
N THR A 92 -1.72 76.30 29.37
CA THR A 92 -0.74 75.74 30.33
C THR A 92 -1.46 75.19 31.57
N ASP A 93 -2.47 75.89 32.07
CA ASP A 93 -3.25 75.45 33.22
C ASP A 93 -4.05 74.17 32.94
N ASP A 94 -4.68 74.08 31.77
CA ASP A 94 -5.42 72.88 31.36
C ASP A 94 -4.49 71.72 30.97
N ALA A 95 -3.31 71.99 30.39
CA ALA A 95 -2.28 70.99 30.16
C ALA A 95 -1.75 70.40 31.48
N ILE A 96 -1.40 71.23 32.46
CA ILE A 96 -0.89 70.77 33.77
C ILE A 96 -1.97 70.01 34.56
N LYS A 97 -3.23 70.48 34.56
CA LYS A 97 -4.35 69.71 35.14
C LYS A 97 -4.53 68.35 34.46
N THR A 98 -4.36 68.28 33.14
CA THR A 98 -4.49 67.02 32.39
C THR A 98 -3.36 66.06 32.73
N ILE A 99 -2.12 66.56 32.82
CA ILE A 99 -0.95 65.78 33.28
C ILE A 99 -1.15 65.31 34.72
N SER A 100 -1.60 66.16 35.64
CA SER A 100 -1.86 65.80 37.05
C SER A 100 -2.88 64.66 37.15
N ARG A 101 -4.05 64.81 36.50
CA ARG A 101 -5.10 63.77 36.48
C ARG A 101 -4.63 62.46 35.85
N PHE A 102 -3.76 62.52 34.85
CA PHE A 102 -3.16 61.31 34.26
C PHE A 102 -2.17 60.65 35.24
N MET A 103 -1.32 61.43 35.90
CA MET A 103 -0.34 60.92 36.87
C MET A 103 -1.00 60.36 38.15
N GLU A 104 -2.18 60.85 38.54
CA GLU A 104 -3.01 60.26 39.62
C GLU A 104 -3.42 58.80 39.31
N CYS A 105 -3.56 58.42 38.04
CA CYS A 105 -3.84 57.04 37.63
C CYS A 105 -2.61 56.12 37.67
N VAL A 106 -1.39 56.69 37.81
CA VAL A 106 -0.14 55.92 37.79
C VAL A 106 0.32 55.67 39.23
N ASN A 107 0.03 54.48 39.76
CA ASN A 107 0.64 54.06 41.04
C ASN A 107 2.16 53.90 40.87
N LEU A 108 2.95 54.72 41.55
CA LEU A 108 4.42 54.64 41.57
C LEU A 108 4.94 53.77 42.73
N ASP A 109 4.15 53.57 43.79
CA ASP A 109 4.49 52.73 44.94
C ASP A 109 4.15 51.26 44.63
N LYS A 110 4.94 50.67 43.71
CA LYS A 110 4.71 49.34 43.12
C LYS A 110 5.44 48.18 43.82
N LEU A 111 6.27 48.45 44.83
CA LEU A 111 7.19 47.47 45.42
C LEU A 111 6.67 46.90 46.73
N GLU A 112 6.33 45.61 46.73
CA GLU A 112 5.89 44.87 47.91
C GLU A 112 6.88 43.76 48.27
N PRO A 113 7.59 43.83 49.42
CA PRO A 113 8.51 42.78 49.83
C PRO A 113 7.73 41.52 50.30
N VAL A 114 8.17 40.34 49.86
CA VAL A 114 7.59 39.05 50.25
C VAL A 114 8.69 38.10 50.74
N ALA A 115 8.47 37.45 51.88
CA ALA A 115 9.52 36.69 52.57
C ALA A 115 9.89 35.33 51.93
N ASN A 116 8.98 34.70 51.19
CA ASN A 116 9.16 33.35 50.61
C ASN A 116 8.63 33.32 49.17
N GLU A 117 9.31 32.57 48.29
CA GLU A 117 8.90 32.40 46.88
C GLU A 117 7.50 31.76 46.71
N GLU A 118 7.13 30.77 47.51
CA GLU A 118 5.78 30.17 47.47
C GLU A 118 4.67 31.20 47.75
N ARG A 119 4.93 32.15 48.67
CA ARG A 119 4.00 33.24 48.99
C ARG A 119 3.97 34.29 47.87
N LEU A 120 5.11 34.53 47.22
CA LEU A 120 5.19 35.38 46.04
C LEU A 120 4.31 34.81 44.92
N VAL A 121 4.41 33.51 44.62
CA VAL A 121 3.60 32.83 43.59
C VAL A 121 2.11 32.84 43.93
N ASN A 122 1.72 32.47 45.16
CA ASN A 122 0.31 32.50 45.55
C ASN A 122 -0.28 33.92 45.52
N LYS A 123 0.50 34.95 45.90
CA LYS A 123 0.08 36.35 45.82
C LYS A 123 0.06 36.86 44.38
N SER A 124 1.01 36.46 43.54
CA SER A 124 1.07 36.88 42.14
C SER A 124 -0.10 36.35 41.34
N MET A 125 -0.56 35.11 41.56
CA MET A 125 -1.78 34.58 40.92
C MET A 125 -3.00 35.48 41.21
N GLY A 126 -3.24 35.82 42.48
CA GLY A 126 -4.34 36.72 42.85
C GLY A 126 -4.18 38.16 42.36
N LEU A 127 -2.96 38.63 42.09
CA LEU A 127 -2.71 39.92 41.46
C LEU A 127 -2.83 39.87 39.93
N LEU A 128 -2.56 38.73 39.32
CA LEU A 128 -2.67 38.46 37.88
C LEU A 128 -4.14 38.37 37.47
N ASP A 129 -4.98 37.67 38.25
CA ASP A 129 -6.45 37.65 38.09
C ASP A 129 -7.06 39.07 38.13
N ASN A 130 -6.40 40.00 38.83
CA ASN A 130 -6.79 41.40 38.95
C ASN A 130 -6.08 42.34 37.95
N GLN A 131 -5.29 41.81 37.01
CA GLN A 131 -4.49 42.55 36.02
C GLN A 131 -3.55 43.61 36.63
N LYS A 132 -3.01 43.34 37.83
CA LYS A 132 -2.12 44.23 38.60
C LYS A 132 -0.71 43.67 38.81
N PHE A 133 -0.47 42.42 38.43
CA PHE A 133 0.85 41.82 38.49
C PHE A 133 1.69 42.23 37.28
N TRP A 134 2.96 42.59 37.50
CA TRP A 134 3.93 42.86 36.43
C TRP A 134 5.05 41.83 36.46
N ALA A 135 5.78 41.75 37.57
CA ALA A 135 6.83 40.77 37.79
C ALA A 135 7.03 40.48 39.29
N GLY A 136 7.56 39.30 39.60
CA GLY A 136 8.03 38.90 40.92
C GLY A 136 9.52 38.62 40.86
N ILE A 137 10.29 39.28 41.73
CA ILE A 137 11.76 39.16 41.78
C ILE A 137 12.13 38.24 42.95
N VAL A 138 12.93 37.21 42.69
CA VAL A 138 13.37 36.23 43.68
C VAL A 138 14.89 36.24 43.76
N PHE A 139 15.44 36.36 44.96
CA PHE A 139 16.88 36.27 45.22
C PHE A 139 17.18 34.94 45.94
N PRO A 140 17.57 33.87 45.22
CA PRO A 140 17.76 32.54 45.82
C PRO A 140 18.86 32.49 46.88
N ASP A 141 19.99 33.18 46.66
CA ASP A 141 21.20 33.01 47.47
C ASP A 141 21.26 33.91 48.72
N ILE A 142 20.33 34.88 48.84
CA ILE A 142 20.29 35.84 49.95
C ILE A 142 19.55 35.22 51.15
N ALA A 143 20.17 34.21 51.76
CA ALA A 143 19.60 33.45 52.86
C ALA A 143 19.93 34.02 54.25
N ARG A 144 19.08 34.93 54.77
CA ARG A 144 18.97 35.31 56.20
C ARG A 144 20.27 35.62 56.97
N SER A 145 21.29 36.20 56.35
CA SER A 145 22.32 36.92 57.10
C SER A 145 21.77 38.29 57.50
N ASN A 146 21.96 38.70 58.77
CA ASN A 146 21.60 40.05 59.24
C ASN A 146 22.64 41.12 58.81
N SER A 147 23.37 40.87 57.73
CA SER A 147 24.36 41.78 57.13
C SER A 147 23.68 42.67 56.10
N SER A 148 23.97 43.97 56.12
CA SER A 148 23.53 44.93 55.09
C SER A 148 24.16 44.71 53.72
N ASP A 149 25.21 43.89 53.66
CA ASP A 149 26.15 43.86 52.56
C ASP A 149 25.82 42.66 51.64
N LEU A 150 25.78 42.93 50.33
CA LEU A 150 25.49 41.93 49.30
C LEU A 150 26.70 40.99 49.11
N PRO A 151 26.48 39.69 48.82
CA PRO A 151 27.55 38.79 48.42
C PRO A 151 28.17 39.24 47.09
N GLY A 152 29.45 38.90 46.86
CA GLY A 152 30.18 39.28 45.64
C GLY A 152 29.66 38.63 44.34
N ASN A 153 28.81 37.61 44.44
CA ASN A 153 28.01 37.08 43.35
C ASN A 153 26.54 37.07 43.81
N VAL A 154 25.62 37.57 42.98
CA VAL A 154 24.20 37.75 43.29
C VAL A 154 23.36 37.14 42.17
N ASN A 155 22.90 35.90 42.35
CA ASN A 155 21.88 35.36 41.46
C ASN A 155 20.50 35.95 41.80
N TYR A 156 19.71 36.24 40.78
CA TYR A 156 18.31 36.63 40.91
C TYR A 156 17.47 36.00 39.79
N LYS A 157 16.17 35.88 40.03
CA LYS A 157 15.19 35.31 39.10
C LYS A 157 14.03 36.26 38.94
N ILE A 158 13.80 36.71 37.71
CA ILE A 158 12.59 37.43 37.32
C ILE A 158 11.52 36.39 36.94
N ARG A 159 10.39 36.40 37.65
CA ARG A 159 9.19 35.62 37.32
C ARG A 159 8.13 36.57 36.78
N MET A 160 7.69 36.35 35.53
CA MET A 160 6.62 37.11 34.88
C MET A 160 5.54 36.17 34.37
N ASP A 161 4.40 36.73 34.01
CA ASP A 161 3.34 35.97 33.34
C ASP A 161 3.74 35.64 31.89
N ILE A 162 3.29 34.48 31.40
CA ILE A 162 3.73 33.88 30.13
C ILE A 162 3.34 34.68 28.89
N ASP A 163 2.28 35.47 28.96
CA ASP A 163 1.89 36.32 27.83
C ASP A 163 2.80 37.55 27.70
N ASN A 164 3.46 37.97 28.79
CA ASN A 164 4.35 39.14 28.86
C ASN A 164 5.85 38.80 28.77
N VAL A 165 6.23 37.54 28.52
CA VAL A 165 7.62 37.09 28.48
C VAL A 165 7.80 35.97 27.45
N GLU A 166 9.01 35.80 26.93
CA GLU A 166 9.28 34.74 25.96
C GLU A 166 9.22 33.35 26.59
N ARG A 167 8.79 32.35 25.81
CA ARG A 167 8.60 30.99 26.33
C ARG A 167 9.92 30.24 26.48
N THR A 168 10.32 29.97 27.71
CA THR A 168 11.60 29.33 28.07
C THR A 168 11.74 27.84 27.72
N ASN A 169 10.80 27.26 26.96
CA ASN A 169 10.88 25.86 26.52
C ASN A 169 11.71 25.67 25.23
N LYS A 170 12.04 26.75 24.52
CA LYS A 170 12.91 26.76 23.33
C LYS A 170 13.90 27.93 23.43
N ILE A 171 15.15 27.69 23.05
CA ILE A 171 16.23 28.70 23.04
C ILE A 171 16.49 29.20 21.61
N LYS A 172 16.36 28.29 20.63
CA LYS A 172 16.44 28.48 19.18
C LYS A 172 15.17 27.84 18.60
N ASP A 173 14.72 28.26 17.42
CA ASP A 173 13.67 27.49 16.73
C ASP A 173 14.29 26.21 16.16
N GLY A 174 13.57 25.09 16.26
CA GLY A 174 14.02 23.79 15.74
C GLY A 174 14.05 23.70 14.21
N TYR A 175 13.71 24.78 13.52
CA TYR A 175 13.92 24.94 12.08
C TYR A 175 14.33 26.37 11.79
N TRP A 176 15.24 26.56 10.84
CA TRP A 176 15.66 27.88 10.40
C TRP A 176 14.62 28.46 9.45
N ASP A 177 14.01 29.57 9.85
CA ASP A 177 13.10 30.37 9.04
C ASP A 177 13.78 31.72 8.74
N PRO A 178 13.96 32.11 7.46
CA PRO A 178 14.51 33.42 7.12
C PRO A 178 13.53 34.53 7.50
N GLY A 179 13.93 35.38 8.44
CA GLY A 179 13.19 36.56 8.85
C GLY A 179 13.84 37.29 10.03
N PRO A 180 13.55 38.58 10.22
CA PRO A 180 14.18 39.43 11.24
C PRO A 180 13.69 39.16 12.68
N ARG A 181 12.61 38.38 12.86
CA ARG A 181 11.85 38.25 14.13
C ARG A 181 11.65 39.60 14.83
N ALA A 182 10.95 40.49 14.14
CA ALA A 182 10.72 41.87 14.54
C ALA A 182 9.23 42.19 14.72
N ASP A 183 8.36 41.18 14.91
CA ASP A 183 6.97 41.45 15.27
C ASP A 183 6.91 42.11 16.66
N PRO A 184 6.35 43.33 16.78
CA PRO A 184 6.29 44.05 18.06
C PRO A 184 5.49 43.37 19.16
N PHE A 185 4.61 42.42 18.82
CA PHE A 185 3.75 41.71 19.77
C PHE A 185 4.20 40.26 19.98
N GLU A 186 4.50 39.54 18.91
CA GLU A 186 4.82 38.10 19.01
C GLU A 186 6.29 37.82 19.36
N ASP A 187 7.25 38.51 18.73
CA ASP A 187 8.69 38.26 18.91
C ASP A 187 9.35 39.14 20.00
N LEU A 188 8.85 40.37 20.19
CA LEU A 188 9.49 41.37 21.05
C LEU A 188 9.00 41.35 22.52
N ARG A 189 8.56 40.20 23.03
CA ARG A 189 7.93 40.04 24.36
C ARG A 189 8.79 40.56 25.50
N TYR A 190 10.09 40.28 25.48
CA TYR A 190 11.02 40.79 26.49
C TYR A 190 11.08 42.32 26.58
N ILE A 191 10.80 43.03 25.47
CA ILE A 191 10.79 44.50 25.42
C ILE A 191 9.41 45.04 25.81
N TRP A 192 8.32 44.61 25.15
CA TRP A 192 7.00 45.19 25.39
C TRP A 192 6.40 44.79 26.74
N GLY A 193 6.64 43.55 27.20
CA GLY A 193 6.28 43.11 28.55
C GLY A 193 7.17 43.73 29.64
N GLY A 194 8.34 44.26 29.25
CA GLY A 194 9.23 45.03 30.10
C GLY A 194 10.19 44.21 30.98
N PHE A 195 10.44 42.95 30.63
CA PHE A 195 11.45 42.11 31.27
C PHE A 195 12.85 42.76 31.19
N SER A 196 13.23 43.24 29.99
CA SER A 196 14.54 43.87 29.76
C SER A 196 14.72 45.18 30.55
N TYR A 197 13.66 46.00 30.64
CA TYR A 197 13.66 47.20 31.49
C TYR A 197 13.79 46.84 32.97
N LEU A 198 13.13 45.76 33.41
CA LEU A 198 13.23 45.29 34.78
C LEU A 198 14.65 44.77 35.08
N GLN A 199 15.25 44.04 34.14
CA GLN A 199 16.62 43.56 34.22
C GLN A 199 17.60 44.73 34.39
N ASP A 200 17.60 45.73 33.50
CA ASP A 200 18.48 46.91 33.64
C ASP A 200 18.27 47.65 34.96
N VAL A 201 17.02 47.89 35.38
CA VAL A 201 16.72 48.59 36.65
C VAL A 201 17.13 47.79 37.91
N ILE A 202 17.18 46.45 37.81
CA ILE A 202 17.71 45.56 38.86
C ILE A 202 19.24 45.60 38.84
N GLU A 203 19.87 45.37 37.69
CA GLU A 203 21.34 45.34 37.52
C GLU A 203 21.97 46.67 37.94
N GLN A 204 21.50 47.80 37.42
CA GLN A 204 21.91 49.14 37.86
C GLN A 204 21.64 49.40 39.34
N GLY A 205 20.71 48.65 39.95
CA GLY A 205 20.47 48.63 41.39
C GLY A 205 21.53 47.84 42.16
N ILE A 206 21.89 46.65 41.69
CA ILE A 206 22.91 45.76 42.27
C ILE A 206 24.30 46.39 42.12
N ILE A 207 24.67 46.80 40.90
CA ILE A 207 25.94 47.49 40.59
C ILE A 207 26.14 48.68 41.54
N ARG A 208 25.15 49.57 41.66
CA ARG A 208 25.22 50.73 42.56
C ARG A 208 25.32 50.34 44.04
N ALA A 209 24.72 49.24 44.46
CA ALA A 209 24.79 48.76 45.84
C ALA A 209 26.15 48.10 46.17
N VAL A 210 26.79 47.45 45.20
CA VAL A 210 28.09 46.77 45.36
C VAL A 210 29.26 47.75 45.19
N THR A 211 29.23 48.62 44.17
CA THR A 211 30.35 49.55 43.86
C THR A 211 30.27 50.89 44.59
N GLY A 212 29.07 51.29 45.02
CA GLY A 212 28.81 52.63 45.57
C GLY A 212 28.92 53.79 44.56
N SER A 213 29.17 53.51 43.27
CA SER A 213 29.35 54.55 42.26
C SER A 213 28.02 55.23 41.87
N GLN A 214 28.09 56.51 41.48
CA GLN A 214 26.94 57.28 40.99
C GLN A 214 26.96 57.50 39.46
N GLU A 215 27.98 56.99 38.78
CA GLU A 215 28.06 57.00 37.31
C GLU A 215 26.80 56.30 36.74
N LYS A 216 26.10 56.98 35.82
CA LYS A 216 24.93 56.44 35.12
C LYS A 216 25.38 55.93 33.75
N THR A 217 25.66 54.64 33.62
CA THR A 217 25.83 54.01 32.31
C THR A 217 24.46 53.84 31.64
N GLY A 218 24.32 54.35 30.41
CA GLY A 218 23.11 54.16 29.62
C GLY A 218 23.25 52.92 28.73
N VAL A 219 22.34 51.97 28.87
CA VAL A 219 22.27 50.78 28.00
C VAL A 219 21.15 50.96 26.98
N TYR A 220 21.46 50.75 25.71
CA TYR A 220 20.49 50.80 24.61
C TYR A 220 20.40 49.44 23.94
N ILE A 221 19.17 49.01 23.64
CA ILE A 221 18.90 47.76 22.92
C ILE A 221 18.67 48.10 21.45
N GLN A 222 19.49 47.55 20.57
CA GLN A 222 19.40 47.71 19.13
C GLN A 222 19.37 46.33 18.47
N GLN A 223 18.32 46.02 17.70
CA GLN A 223 18.29 44.82 16.87
C GLN A 223 19.32 44.94 15.75
N MET A 224 19.98 43.82 15.41
CA MET A 224 20.87 43.76 14.25
C MET A 224 20.04 43.93 12.96
N PRO A 225 20.52 44.70 11.96
CA PRO A 225 19.84 44.82 10.69
C PRO A 225 19.84 43.48 9.94
N TYR A 226 18.66 43.04 9.51
CA TYR A 226 18.49 41.80 8.73
C TYR A 226 18.64 42.08 7.22
N PRO A 227 19.30 41.20 6.44
CA PRO A 227 19.37 41.34 4.99
C PRO A 227 17.99 41.30 4.31
N CYS A 228 17.91 41.80 3.08
CA CYS A 228 16.72 41.63 2.24
C CYS A 228 16.45 40.15 1.99
N TYR A 229 15.23 39.70 2.25
CA TYR A 229 14.84 38.29 2.18
C TYR A 229 13.48 38.12 1.50
N VAL A 230 13.19 36.90 1.03
CA VAL A 230 11.87 36.53 0.47
C VAL A 230 11.31 35.37 1.27
N ASP A 231 10.19 35.62 1.95
CA ASP A 231 9.42 34.58 2.63
C ASP A 231 8.37 33.99 1.67
N ASP A 232 8.67 32.81 1.11
CA ASP A 232 7.70 32.03 0.33
C ASP A 232 7.22 30.83 1.17
N MET A 233 6.25 31.10 2.05
CA MET A 233 5.63 30.10 2.92
C MET A 233 5.05 28.91 2.13
N PHE A 234 4.61 29.12 0.88
CA PHE A 234 4.12 28.04 0.04
C PHE A 234 5.24 27.11 -0.40
N LEU A 235 6.39 27.65 -0.81
CA LEU A 235 7.59 26.85 -1.12
C LEU A 235 8.03 26.02 0.11
N ARG A 236 8.07 26.61 1.30
CA ARG A 236 8.48 25.94 2.56
C ARG A 236 7.49 24.89 3.08
N VAL A 237 6.19 25.07 2.85
CA VAL A 237 5.19 24.04 3.16
C VAL A 237 5.23 22.92 2.10
N MET A 238 5.46 23.27 0.84
CA MET A 238 5.63 22.30 -0.24
C MET A 238 6.90 21.47 -0.04
N SER A 239 8.03 22.05 0.37
CA SER A 239 9.31 21.35 0.53
C SER A 239 9.19 20.09 1.40
N ARG A 240 8.52 20.23 2.56
CA ARG A 240 8.27 19.14 3.50
C ARG A 240 7.15 18.18 3.08
N SER A 241 6.20 18.61 2.26
CA SER A 241 5.02 17.82 1.88
C SER A 241 5.07 17.21 0.48
N MET A 242 6.03 17.61 -0.37
CA MET A 242 6.23 17.08 -1.71
C MET A 242 6.32 15.54 -1.74
N PRO A 243 7.11 14.85 -0.88
CA PRO A 243 7.14 13.38 -0.85
C PRO A 243 5.78 12.72 -0.65
N LEU A 244 4.93 13.30 0.19
CA LEU A 244 3.59 12.79 0.50
C LEU A 244 2.68 12.87 -0.73
N PHE A 245 2.61 14.02 -1.40
CA PHE A 245 1.75 14.19 -2.58
C PHE A 245 2.22 13.31 -3.74
N MET A 246 3.53 13.19 -3.91
CA MET A 246 4.16 12.38 -4.97
C MET A 246 3.91 10.87 -4.76
N THR A 247 4.06 10.37 -3.53
CA THR A 247 3.76 8.97 -3.22
C THR A 247 2.26 8.68 -3.35
N LEU A 248 1.38 9.57 -2.86
CA LEU A 248 -0.08 9.45 -3.03
C LEU A 248 -0.51 9.44 -4.51
N ALA A 249 0.12 10.24 -5.37
CA ALA A 249 -0.22 10.32 -6.80
C ALA A 249 -0.07 8.97 -7.54
N TRP A 250 0.91 8.15 -7.16
CA TRP A 250 1.16 6.85 -7.79
C TRP A 250 0.54 5.65 -7.05
N MET A 251 -0.08 5.87 -5.88
CA MET A 251 -0.77 4.82 -5.10
C MET A 251 -1.82 4.06 -5.94
N TYR A 252 -2.54 4.75 -6.82
CA TYR A 252 -3.51 4.11 -7.73
C TYR A 252 -2.82 3.23 -8.80
N SER A 253 -1.73 3.73 -9.39
CA SER A 253 -0.93 2.97 -10.37
C SER A 253 -0.32 1.72 -9.73
N VAL A 254 0.24 1.85 -8.51
CA VAL A 254 0.73 0.73 -7.68
C VAL A 254 -0.34 -0.34 -7.48
N ALA A 255 -1.55 0.06 -7.06
CA ALA A 255 -2.66 -0.85 -6.83
C ALA A 255 -3.10 -1.59 -8.12
N LEU A 256 -3.10 -0.91 -9.27
CA LEU A 256 -3.43 -1.52 -10.57
C LEU A 256 -2.35 -2.51 -11.05
N ILE A 257 -1.06 -2.18 -10.93
CA ILE A 257 0.04 -3.07 -11.31
C ILE A 257 -0.01 -4.36 -10.48
N ILE A 258 -0.14 -4.22 -9.14
CA ILE A 258 -0.27 -5.37 -8.23
C ILE A 258 -1.52 -6.19 -8.58
N LYS A 259 -2.67 -5.54 -8.85
CA LYS A 259 -3.91 -6.22 -9.27
C LYS A 259 -3.71 -7.02 -10.56
N GLY A 260 -3.04 -6.45 -11.57
CA GLY A 260 -2.79 -7.09 -12.86
C GLY A 260 -1.96 -8.36 -12.73
N VAL A 261 -0.80 -8.27 -12.06
CA VAL A 261 0.10 -9.41 -11.84
C VAL A 261 -0.57 -10.51 -11.01
N VAL A 262 -1.31 -10.15 -9.96
CA VAL A 262 -1.99 -11.15 -9.12
C VAL A 262 -3.23 -11.73 -9.82
N TYR A 263 -3.91 -10.98 -10.71
CA TYR A 263 -5.01 -11.51 -11.53
C TYR A 263 -4.54 -12.59 -12.51
N GLU A 264 -3.38 -12.42 -13.16
CA GLU A 264 -2.81 -13.48 -14.02
C GLU A 264 -2.44 -14.75 -13.25
N LYS A 265 -1.98 -14.59 -12.00
CA LYS A 265 -1.68 -15.69 -11.07
C LYS A 265 -2.95 -16.38 -10.56
N GLU A 266 -3.99 -15.62 -10.23
CA GLU A 266 -5.30 -16.13 -9.79
C GLU A 266 -6.01 -16.90 -10.91
N ALA A 267 -5.99 -16.38 -12.13
CA ALA A 267 -6.55 -17.01 -13.32
C ALA A 267 -5.68 -18.15 -13.91
N ARG A 268 -4.51 -18.46 -13.32
CA ARG A 268 -3.53 -19.47 -13.78
C ARG A 268 -3.01 -19.26 -15.21
N LEU A 269 -3.08 -18.02 -15.71
CA LEU A 269 -2.61 -17.63 -17.04
C LEU A 269 -1.09 -17.73 -17.11
N LYS A 270 -0.39 -17.31 -16.04
CA LYS A 270 1.06 -17.40 -15.88
C LYS A 270 1.57 -18.85 -16.04
N GLU A 271 0.97 -19.79 -15.32
CA GLU A 271 1.33 -21.21 -15.38
C GLU A 271 1.06 -21.81 -16.76
N THR A 272 -0.04 -21.41 -17.40
CA THR A 272 -0.44 -21.90 -18.74
C THR A 272 0.52 -21.40 -19.82
N MET A 273 0.89 -20.11 -19.82
CA MET A 273 1.94 -19.60 -20.72
C MET A 273 3.28 -20.33 -20.50
N ARG A 274 3.63 -20.60 -19.24
CA ARG A 274 4.85 -21.33 -18.88
C ARG A 274 4.82 -22.78 -19.36
N ILE A 275 3.67 -23.46 -19.31
CA ILE A 275 3.47 -24.81 -19.88
C ILE A 275 3.62 -24.80 -21.41
N MET A 276 3.16 -23.74 -22.08
CA MET A 276 3.27 -23.62 -23.54
C MET A 276 4.70 -23.35 -24.03
N GLY A 277 5.63 -22.98 -23.15
CA GLY A 277 7.07 -22.85 -23.44
C GLY A 277 7.69 -21.50 -23.07
N LEU A 278 6.94 -20.57 -22.49
CA LEU A 278 7.46 -19.26 -22.08
C LEU A 278 8.31 -19.35 -20.80
N ASP A 279 9.39 -18.58 -20.74
CA ASP A 279 10.22 -18.46 -19.54
C ASP A 279 9.78 -17.30 -18.62
N ASN A 280 9.99 -17.47 -17.31
CA ASN A 280 9.58 -16.53 -16.28
C ASN A 280 10.24 -15.15 -16.43
N GLY A 281 11.49 -15.08 -16.91
CA GLY A 281 12.19 -13.80 -17.09
C GLY A 281 11.52 -12.90 -18.13
N ILE A 282 10.97 -13.49 -19.19
CA ILE A 282 10.27 -12.75 -20.26
C ILE A 282 8.93 -12.19 -19.76
N LEU A 283 8.22 -12.95 -18.91
CA LEU A 283 6.98 -12.50 -18.27
C LEU A 283 7.20 -11.24 -17.41
N TRP A 284 8.20 -11.27 -16.53
CA TRP A 284 8.54 -10.11 -15.69
C TRP A 284 9.05 -8.92 -16.50
N LEU A 285 9.86 -9.15 -17.54
CA LEU A 285 10.31 -8.09 -18.44
C LEU A 285 9.14 -7.45 -19.21
N SER A 286 8.18 -8.25 -19.67
CA SER A 286 6.96 -7.76 -20.32
C SER A 286 6.13 -6.88 -19.37
N TRP A 287 5.89 -7.36 -18.14
CA TRP A 287 5.21 -6.59 -17.10
C TRP A 287 5.98 -5.33 -16.70
N PHE A 288 7.31 -5.39 -16.66
CA PHE A 288 8.14 -4.22 -16.35
C PHE A 288 8.00 -3.13 -17.41
N ILE A 289 8.16 -3.48 -18.70
CA ILE A 289 8.04 -2.54 -19.81
C ILE A 289 6.62 -1.97 -19.90
N SER A 290 5.58 -2.80 -19.80
CA SER A 290 4.19 -2.34 -19.87
C SER A 290 3.78 -1.45 -18.70
N SER A 291 4.36 -1.65 -17.52
CA SER A 291 4.13 -0.80 -16.33
C SER A 291 4.97 0.47 -16.33
N LEU A 292 6.18 0.43 -16.92
CA LEU A 292 7.11 1.56 -16.96
C LEU A 292 6.62 2.67 -17.89
N ILE A 293 6.09 2.33 -19.07
CA ILE A 293 5.60 3.32 -20.05
C ILE A 293 4.57 4.32 -19.44
N PRO A 294 3.45 3.90 -18.81
CA PRO A 294 2.49 4.84 -18.23
C PRO A 294 3.06 5.64 -17.05
N LEU A 295 4.00 5.09 -16.27
CA LEU A 295 4.66 5.80 -15.17
C LEU A 295 5.68 6.83 -15.68
N LEU A 296 6.39 6.57 -16.78
CA LEU A 296 7.25 7.57 -17.43
C LEU A 296 6.43 8.70 -18.08
N ILE A 297 5.25 8.39 -18.63
CA ILE A 297 4.32 9.40 -19.15
C ILE A 297 3.79 10.28 -18.01
N SER A 298 3.39 9.68 -16.87
CA SER A 298 2.91 10.46 -15.72
C SER A 298 4.03 11.29 -15.07
N ALA A 299 5.25 10.75 -14.97
CA ALA A 299 6.43 11.51 -14.54
C ALA A 299 6.74 12.68 -15.48
N SER A 300 6.66 12.47 -16.80
CA SER A 300 6.87 13.54 -17.79
C SER A 300 5.83 14.66 -17.66
N LEU A 301 4.54 14.30 -17.55
CA LEU A 301 3.45 15.25 -17.33
C LEU A 301 3.66 16.05 -16.03
N LEU A 302 4.11 15.37 -14.97
CA LEU A 302 4.35 15.98 -13.67
C LEU A 302 5.54 16.95 -13.68
N VAL A 303 6.62 16.66 -14.41
CA VAL A 303 7.73 17.61 -14.62
C VAL A 303 7.25 18.87 -15.35
N VAL A 304 6.37 18.71 -16.35
CA VAL A 304 5.75 19.87 -17.02
C VAL A 304 4.90 20.68 -16.04
N ILE A 305 4.11 20.04 -15.18
CA ILE A 305 3.31 20.71 -14.14
C ILE A 305 4.21 21.43 -13.12
N LEU A 306 5.27 20.79 -12.62
CA LEU A 306 6.19 21.38 -11.65
C LEU A 306 6.93 22.61 -12.22
N LYS A 307 7.29 22.59 -13.51
CA LYS A 307 7.99 23.70 -14.16
C LYS A 307 7.05 24.82 -14.62
N MET A 308 5.95 24.50 -15.30
CA MET A 308 4.97 25.49 -15.78
C MET A 308 4.12 26.07 -14.65
N GLY A 309 3.88 25.30 -13.59
CA GLY A 309 3.19 25.74 -12.37
C GLY A 309 4.06 26.57 -11.43
N ASN A 310 5.30 26.91 -11.83
CA ASN A 310 6.24 27.72 -11.05
C ASN A 310 6.54 27.15 -9.64
N LEU A 311 6.53 25.82 -9.51
CA LEU A 311 6.79 25.11 -8.25
C LEU A 311 8.28 24.83 -8.05
N LEU A 312 8.99 24.48 -9.13
CA LEU A 312 10.46 24.33 -9.16
C LEU A 312 11.08 25.19 -10.29
N PRO A 313 11.04 26.55 -10.17
CA PRO A 313 11.54 27.48 -11.18
C PRO A 313 13.03 27.36 -11.51
N TYR A 314 13.92 26.99 -10.58
CA TYR A 314 15.37 26.98 -10.75
C TYR A 314 15.92 25.61 -11.14
N SER A 315 15.39 24.52 -10.57
CA SER A 315 15.87 23.16 -10.85
C SER A 315 15.74 22.73 -12.32
N ASP A 316 16.73 21.97 -12.82
CA ASP A 316 16.78 21.48 -14.20
C ASP A 316 15.69 20.41 -14.47
N PRO A 317 14.76 20.62 -15.43
CA PRO A 317 13.67 19.67 -15.70
C PRO A 317 14.15 18.25 -16.05
N CYS A 318 15.30 18.12 -16.69
CA CYS A 318 15.88 16.82 -17.04
C CYS A 318 16.37 16.05 -15.81
N VAL A 319 16.89 16.73 -14.78
CA VAL A 319 17.33 16.08 -13.53
C VAL A 319 16.11 15.65 -12.71
N VAL A 320 15.09 16.50 -12.62
CA VAL A 320 13.80 16.13 -11.99
C VAL A 320 13.19 14.92 -12.71
N PHE A 321 13.18 14.91 -14.04
CA PHE A 321 12.69 13.75 -14.80
C PHE A 321 13.49 12.47 -14.54
N LEU A 322 14.82 12.54 -14.51
CA LEU A 322 15.68 11.38 -14.24
C LEU A 322 15.45 10.83 -12.83
N PHE A 323 15.31 11.71 -11.83
CA PHE A 323 14.98 11.33 -10.46
C PHE A 323 13.62 10.62 -10.39
N LEU A 324 12.56 11.21 -10.97
CA LEU A 324 11.23 10.58 -11.00
C LEU A 324 11.21 9.26 -11.80
N ALA A 325 11.95 9.18 -12.91
CA ALA A 325 12.10 7.96 -13.68
C ALA A 325 12.78 6.85 -12.87
N SER A 326 13.81 7.19 -12.08
CA SER A 326 14.45 6.24 -11.16
C SER A 326 13.46 5.74 -10.10
N PHE A 327 12.70 6.64 -9.46
CA PHE A 327 11.68 6.27 -8.48
C PHE A 327 10.56 5.40 -9.08
N ALA A 328 10.15 5.65 -10.33
CA ALA A 328 9.18 4.81 -11.05
C ALA A 328 9.72 3.38 -11.23
N VAL A 329 10.98 3.22 -11.63
CA VAL A 329 11.64 1.91 -11.78
C VAL A 329 11.67 1.14 -10.45
N VAL A 330 12.03 1.79 -9.34
CA VAL A 330 12.02 1.13 -8.02
C VAL A 330 10.61 0.75 -7.58
N THR A 331 9.64 1.66 -7.77
CA THR A 331 8.24 1.44 -7.41
C THR A 331 7.66 0.22 -8.13
N ILE A 332 8.01 -0.01 -9.41
CA ILE A 332 7.59 -1.20 -10.15
C ILE A 332 8.20 -2.48 -9.55
N MET A 333 9.50 -2.49 -9.22
CA MET A 333 10.12 -3.67 -8.60
C MET A 333 9.57 -3.94 -7.19
N GLN A 334 9.26 -2.89 -6.44
CA GLN A 334 8.56 -2.97 -5.15
C GLN A 334 7.15 -3.56 -5.30
N CYS A 335 6.39 -3.13 -6.32
CA CYS A 335 5.09 -3.73 -6.67
C CYS A 335 5.22 -5.22 -6.99
N PHE A 336 6.25 -5.62 -7.76
CA PHE A 336 6.48 -7.02 -8.10
C PHE A 336 6.79 -7.85 -6.85
N LEU A 337 7.67 -7.37 -5.97
CA LEU A 337 7.97 -8.02 -4.69
C LEU A 337 6.69 -8.24 -3.87
N ILE A 338 5.89 -7.19 -3.67
CA ILE A 338 4.61 -7.27 -2.94
C ILE A 338 3.63 -8.24 -3.62
N SER A 339 3.55 -8.24 -4.96
CA SER A 339 2.65 -9.12 -5.72
C SER A 339 2.93 -10.62 -5.54
N THR A 340 4.19 -11.01 -5.30
CA THR A 340 4.54 -12.43 -5.11
C THR A 340 3.87 -13.05 -3.89
N ILE A 341 3.65 -12.25 -2.83
CA ILE A 341 3.12 -12.68 -1.54
C ILE A 341 1.61 -12.99 -1.61
N PHE A 342 0.87 -12.30 -2.48
CA PHE A 342 -0.58 -12.44 -2.60
C PHE A 342 -1.03 -13.53 -3.57
N SER A 343 -2.27 -13.98 -3.41
CA SER A 343 -2.93 -15.00 -4.26
C SER A 343 -4.32 -14.60 -4.78
N ARG A 344 -4.85 -13.42 -4.40
CA ARG A 344 -6.15 -12.90 -4.88
C ARG A 344 -6.02 -11.43 -5.25
N ALA A 345 -6.48 -11.06 -6.44
CA ALA A 345 -6.21 -9.78 -7.06
C ALA A 345 -6.85 -8.59 -6.33
N ASN A 346 -8.11 -8.71 -5.91
CA ASN A 346 -8.81 -7.62 -5.23
C ASN A 346 -8.25 -7.35 -3.82
N LEU A 347 -7.84 -8.40 -3.09
CA LEU A 347 -7.16 -8.26 -1.80
C LEU A 347 -5.78 -7.63 -1.99
N ALA A 348 -5.02 -8.08 -2.99
CA ALA A 348 -3.71 -7.53 -3.31
C ALA A 348 -3.76 -6.06 -3.73
N ALA A 349 -4.79 -5.63 -4.47
CA ALA A 349 -5.00 -4.24 -4.85
C ALA A 349 -5.19 -3.32 -3.63
N ALA A 350 -6.08 -3.70 -2.71
CA ALA A 350 -6.37 -2.91 -1.52
C ALA A 350 -5.20 -2.92 -0.52
N CYS A 351 -4.67 -4.10 -0.19
CA CYS A 351 -3.55 -4.22 0.74
C CYS A 351 -2.23 -3.68 0.16
N GLY A 352 -2.01 -3.77 -1.15
CA GLY A 352 -0.80 -3.29 -1.82
C GLY A 352 -0.61 -1.78 -1.68
N GLY A 353 -1.68 -1.00 -1.88
CA GLY A 353 -1.65 0.45 -1.64
C GLY A 353 -1.38 0.81 -0.17
N ILE A 354 -1.97 0.06 0.77
CA ILE A 354 -1.75 0.25 2.21
C ILE A 354 -0.30 -0.09 2.60
N ILE A 355 0.27 -1.19 2.09
CA ILE A 355 1.66 -1.58 2.32
C ILE A 355 2.61 -0.52 1.77
N TYR A 356 2.36 -0.03 0.55
CA TYR A 356 3.15 1.02 -0.07
C TYR A 356 3.13 2.33 0.74
N PHE A 357 1.96 2.78 1.22
CA PHE A 357 1.86 3.94 2.12
C PHE A 357 2.54 3.69 3.48
N THR A 358 2.44 2.46 4.02
CA THR A 358 3.11 2.10 5.28
C THR A 358 4.64 2.13 5.15
N LEU A 359 5.18 1.79 3.97
CA LEU A 359 6.61 1.87 3.66
C LEU A 359 7.11 3.32 3.45
N TYR A 360 6.21 4.31 3.34
CA TYR A 360 6.55 5.73 3.35
C TYR A 360 6.63 6.32 4.77
N LEU A 361 5.83 5.82 5.73
CA LEU A 361 5.77 6.37 7.10
C LEU A 361 7.13 6.54 7.81
N PRO A 362 8.14 5.65 7.64
CA PRO A 362 9.46 5.83 8.27
C PRO A 362 10.18 7.13 7.87
N TYR A 363 9.92 7.69 6.68
CA TYR A 363 10.46 8.99 6.27
C TYR A 363 9.96 10.11 7.20
N VAL A 364 8.65 10.15 7.48
CA VAL A 364 8.02 11.15 8.36
C VAL A 364 8.61 11.09 9.77
N LEU A 365 9.00 9.89 10.23
CA LEU A 365 9.67 9.71 11.52
C LEU A 365 11.12 10.18 11.50
N CYS A 366 11.85 9.99 10.40
CA CYS A 366 13.21 10.48 10.26
C CYS A 366 13.27 12.01 10.23
N VAL A 367 12.34 12.67 9.51
CA VAL A 367 12.22 14.14 9.50
C VAL A 367 11.93 14.68 10.91
N ALA A 368 11.08 14.00 11.69
CA ALA A 368 10.79 14.40 13.06
C ALA A 368 11.94 14.14 14.06
N TRP A 369 12.99 13.43 13.66
CA TRP A 369 14.13 13.02 14.49
C TRP A 369 15.48 13.45 13.87
N GLN A 370 15.45 14.43 12.95
CA GLN A 370 16.58 14.82 12.08
C GLN A 370 17.89 15.03 12.84
N ASP A 371 17.83 15.70 14.00
CA ASP A 371 18.97 16.00 14.89
C ASP A 371 19.72 14.76 15.42
N TYR A 372 19.07 13.59 15.45
CA TYR A 372 19.63 12.34 15.95
C TYR A 372 20.02 11.35 14.85
N VAL A 373 19.65 11.63 13.59
CA VAL A 373 19.79 10.69 12.47
C VAL A 373 21.01 11.07 11.63
N GLY A 374 22.19 10.62 12.06
CA GLY A 374 23.44 10.78 11.30
C GLY A 374 23.47 9.99 9.99
N PHE A 375 24.44 10.31 9.11
CA PHE A 375 24.58 9.77 7.75
C PHE A 375 24.37 8.24 7.63
N GLY A 376 25.00 7.44 8.50
CA GLY A 376 24.87 5.98 8.47
C GLY A 376 23.44 5.49 8.72
N ALA A 377 22.68 6.18 9.58
CA ALA A 377 21.28 5.87 9.81
C ALA A 377 20.41 6.28 8.60
N LYS A 378 20.69 7.44 7.98
CA LYS A 378 20.02 7.87 6.72
C LYS A 378 20.18 6.80 5.63
N VAL A 379 21.40 6.31 5.40
CA VAL A 379 21.67 5.25 4.40
C VAL A 379 20.92 3.95 4.70
N ILE A 380 20.86 3.51 5.97
CA ILE A 380 20.16 2.28 6.34
C ILE A 380 18.64 2.40 6.15
N VAL A 381 18.03 3.53 6.56
CA VAL A 381 16.58 3.72 6.40
C VAL A 381 16.22 3.99 4.94
N SER A 382 17.11 4.60 4.15
CA SER A 382 16.98 4.74 2.69
C SER A 382 16.95 3.42 1.91
N LEU A 383 17.22 2.26 2.53
CA LEU A 383 16.94 0.93 1.95
C LEU A 383 15.41 0.64 1.81
N LEU A 384 14.58 1.48 2.42
CA LEU A 384 13.18 1.62 2.03
C LEU A 384 13.08 2.68 0.93
N SER A 385 12.78 2.23 -0.28
CA SER A 385 12.70 3.07 -1.47
C SER A 385 11.85 4.36 -1.36
N PRO A 386 10.72 4.42 -0.62
CA PRO A 386 9.97 5.67 -0.47
C PRO A 386 10.67 6.68 0.45
N VAL A 387 11.60 6.23 1.30
CA VAL A 387 12.39 7.08 2.20
C VAL A 387 13.59 7.69 1.47
N ALA A 388 14.31 6.90 0.66
CA ALA A 388 15.35 7.42 -0.23
C ALA A 388 14.80 8.52 -1.16
N PHE A 389 13.59 8.29 -1.69
CA PHE A 389 12.84 9.27 -2.47
C PHE A 389 12.42 10.49 -1.64
N GLY A 390 11.96 10.30 -0.40
CA GLY A 390 11.61 11.38 0.51
C GLY A 390 12.76 12.35 0.76
N PHE A 391 13.92 11.84 1.20
CA PHE A 391 15.13 12.66 1.36
C PHE A 391 15.59 13.31 0.05
N GLY A 392 15.43 12.64 -1.10
CA GLY A 392 15.74 13.24 -2.39
C GLY A 392 14.87 14.47 -2.71
N CYS A 393 13.57 14.39 -2.44
CA CYS A 393 12.62 15.51 -2.57
C CYS A 393 12.88 16.66 -1.57
N GLU A 394 13.28 16.35 -0.33
CA GLU A 394 13.73 17.35 0.64
C GLU A 394 14.94 18.13 0.10
N TYR A 395 15.94 17.43 -0.44
CA TYR A 395 17.12 18.05 -1.04
C TYR A 395 16.79 18.87 -2.30
N PHE A 396 15.82 18.46 -3.13
CA PHE A 396 15.29 19.31 -4.22
C PHE A 396 14.83 20.65 -3.70
N ALA A 397 14.08 20.65 -2.60
CA ALA A 397 13.49 21.86 -2.09
C ALA A 397 14.49 22.74 -1.33
N LEU A 398 15.46 22.19 -0.61
CA LEU A 398 16.55 22.98 0.00
C LEU A 398 17.37 23.76 -1.04
N PHE A 399 17.73 23.14 -2.17
CA PHE A 399 18.41 23.83 -3.27
C PHE A 399 17.52 24.86 -3.99
N GLU A 400 16.20 24.65 -3.99
CA GLU A 400 15.22 25.58 -4.54
C GLU A 400 14.99 26.79 -3.61
N GLU A 401 14.95 26.58 -2.29
CA GLU A 401 14.90 27.61 -1.23
C GLU A 401 16.14 28.52 -1.27
N GLN A 402 17.34 27.94 -1.49
CA GLN A 402 18.58 28.68 -1.76
C GLN A 402 18.58 29.44 -3.10
N GLY A 403 17.62 29.17 -3.99
CA GLY A 403 17.49 29.83 -5.29
C GLY A 403 18.61 29.52 -6.30
N VAL A 404 19.34 28.42 -6.07
CA VAL A 404 20.33 27.86 -7.01
C VAL A 404 19.66 26.82 -7.92
N GLY A 405 18.74 26.04 -7.35
CA GLY A 405 18.11 24.87 -7.96
C GLY A 405 19.10 23.71 -8.12
N ILE A 406 18.57 22.50 -8.30
CA ILE A 406 19.42 21.36 -8.67
C ILE A 406 19.80 21.46 -10.15
N GLN A 407 21.10 21.56 -10.37
CA GLN A 407 21.77 21.52 -11.68
C GLN A 407 22.75 20.35 -11.72
N TRP A 408 23.15 19.94 -12.92
CA TRP A 408 24.09 18.82 -13.12
C TRP A 408 25.43 18.97 -12.40
N SER A 409 25.90 20.20 -12.15
CA SER A 409 27.12 20.49 -11.39
C SER A 409 26.99 20.18 -9.89
N ASN A 410 25.79 20.38 -9.33
CA ASN A 410 25.55 20.39 -7.89
C ASN A 410 24.93 19.06 -7.39
N LEU A 411 24.85 18.05 -8.26
CA LEU A 411 24.23 16.74 -7.97
C LEU A 411 24.96 15.94 -6.87
N LEU A 412 26.24 16.26 -6.65
CA LEU A 412 27.16 15.59 -5.71
C LEU A 412 27.40 16.40 -4.43
N SER A 413 27.10 17.70 -4.43
CA SER A 413 27.22 18.56 -3.24
C SER A 413 26.03 18.37 -2.30
N SER A 414 26.30 18.43 -1.00
CA SER A 414 25.26 18.56 0.04
C SER A 414 25.01 20.04 0.33
N PRO A 415 23.77 20.47 0.63
CA PRO A 415 23.44 21.80 1.10
C PRO A 415 23.54 21.96 2.63
N LEU A 416 23.92 20.91 3.37
CA LEU A 416 24.01 20.86 4.84
C LEU A 416 25.45 20.54 5.26
N GLU A 417 26.02 21.37 6.14
CA GLU A 417 27.47 21.40 6.39
C GLU A 417 28.06 20.23 7.20
N GLU A 418 27.21 19.38 7.79
CA GLU A 418 27.65 18.12 8.45
C GLU A 418 27.17 16.84 7.72
N ASP A 419 26.33 16.97 6.70
CA ASP A 419 25.61 15.85 6.11
C ASP A 419 26.26 15.45 4.76
N SER A 420 26.98 14.33 4.73
CA SER A 420 27.60 13.81 3.49
C SER A 420 26.62 13.09 2.54
N TYR A 421 25.31 13.24 2.79
CA TYR A 421 24.25 12.73 1.92
C TYR A 421 24.04 13.68 0.73
N SER A 422 23.70 13.15 -0.43
CA SER A 422 23.50 13.93 -1.66
C SER A 422 22.38 13.33 -2.53
N LEU A 423 21.88 14.11 -3.51
CA LEU A 423 20.89 13.59 -4.45
C LEU A 423 21.42 12.39 -5.24
N THR A 424 22.71 12.40 -5.61
CA THR A 424 23.36 11.25 -6.26
C THR A 424 23.27 10.00 -5.37
N THR A 425 23.50 10.11 -4.05
CA THR A 425 23.36 8.96 -3.14
C THR A 425 21.91 8.45 -3.06
N SER A 426 20.90 9.33 -3.06
CA SER A 426 19.49 8.92 -3.14
C SER A 426 19.19 8.13 -4.43
N ILE A 427 19.64 8.62 -5.60
CA ILE A 427 19.44 7.93 -6.88
C ILE A 427 20.17 6.58 -6.92
N CYS A 428 21.41 6.51 -6.42
CA CYS A 428 22.16 5.26 -6.36
C CYS A 428 21.52 4.24 -5.42
N LEU A 429 21.02 4.65 -4.24
CA LEU A 429 20.32 3.78 -3.30
C LEU A 429 19.00 3.28 -3.90
N MET A 430 18.21 4.15 -4.54
CA MET A 430 17.01 3.76 -5.27
C MET A 430 17.31 2.69 -6.35
N LEU A 431 18.33 2.89 -7.19
CA LEU A 431 18.70 1.91 -8.21
C LEU A 431 19.21 0.58 -7.60
N PHE A 432 19.88 0.63 -6.45
CA PHE A 432 20.27 -0.54 -5.69
C PHE A 432 19.06 -1.30 -5.12
N ASP A 433 18.08 -0.60 -4.55
CA ASP A 433 16.81 -1.18 -4.06
C ASP A 433 16.03 -1.85 -5.20
N SER A 434 16.00 -1.24 -6.38
CA SER A 434 15.39 -1.85 -7.58
C SER A 434 15.99 -3.22 -7.89
N PHE A 435 17.33 -3.31 -7.87
CA PHE A 435 18.03 -4.58 -8.05
C PHE A 435 17.74 -5.57 -6.91
N LEU A 436 17.75 -5.10 -5.65
CA LEU A 436 17.47 -5.92 -4.47
C LEU A 436 16.04 -6.51 -4.52
N TYR A 437 15.03 -5.69 -4.83
CA TYR A 437 13.64 -6.12 -4.99
C TYR A 437 13.47 -7.07 -6.18
N GLY A 438 14.20 -6.87 -7.27
CA GLY A 438 14.25 -7.80 -8.40
C GLY A 438 14.81 -9.17 -8.01
N VAL A 439 15.93 -9.21 -7.29
CA VAL A 439 16.54 -10.45 -6.77
C VAL A 439 15.61 -11.14 -5.76
N MET A 440 14.99 -10.38 -4.85
CA MET A 440 13.99 -10.93 -3.92
C MET A 440 12.77 -11.50 -4.64
N THR A 441 12.26 -10.83 -5.67
CA THR A 441 11.13 -11.30 -6.50
C THR A 441 11.47 -12.63 -7.17
N TRP A 442 12.64 -12.72 -7.82
CA TRP A 442 13.14 -13.93 -8.46
C TRP A 442 13.31 -15.09 -7.45
N TYR A 443 13.90 -14.81 -6.28
CA TYR A 443 14.13 -15.79 -5.23
C TYR A 443 12.83 -16.29 -4.61
N ILE A 444 11.91 -15.38 -4.23
CA ILE A 444 10.63 -15.73 -3.61
C ILE A 444 9.76 -16.53 -4.57
N GLU A 445 9.69 -16.18 -5.86
CA GLU A 445 8.94 -17.01 -6.81
C GLU A 445 9.55 -18.40 -7.00
N ALA A 446 10.88 -18.52 -7.04
CA ALA A 446 11.55 -19.80 -7.25
C ALA A 446 11.39 -20.76 -6.06
N VAL A 447 11.40 -20.26 -4.82
CA VAL A 447 11.24 -21.06 -3.59
C VAL A 447 9.76 -21.25 -3.23
N PHE A 448 8.95 -20.20 -3.39
CA PHE A 448 7.52 -20.15 -3.06
C PHE A 448 6.68 -19.69 -4.26
N PRO A 449 6.52 -20.51 -5.30
CA PRO A 449 5.72 -20.16 -6.48
C PRO A 449 4.22 -19.98 -6.17
N GLY A 450 3.76 -20.43 -4.99
CA GLY A 450 2.38 -20.32 -4.52
C GLY A 450 1.73 -21.69 -4.40
N GLN A 451 0.47 -21.79 -4.84
CA GLN A 451 -0.29 -23.05 -4.85
C GLN A 451 0.13 -24.00 -5.99
N TYR A 452 0.74 -23.49 -7.06
CA TYR A 452 1.03 -24.23 -8.29
C TYR A 452 2.48 -24.03 -8.72
N GLY A 453 3.06 -25.02 -9.41
CA GLY A 453 4.44 -25.03 -9.85
C GLY A 453 5.35 -25.92 -9.00
N ILE A 454 6.57 -26.11 -9.50
CA ILE A 454 7.60 -26.93 -8.87
C ILE A 454 8.49 -25.99 -8.02
N PRO A 455 8.39 -26.00 -6.68
CA PRO A 455 9.28 -25.19 -5.84
C PRO A 455 10.72 -25.72 -5.93
N ARG A 456 11.68 -24.81 -5.99
CA ARG A 456 13.11 -25.13 -5.90
C ARG A 456 13.54 -25.13 -4.42
N PRO A 457 14.56 -25.94 -4.03
CA PRO A 457 15.11 -25.88 -2.68
C PRO A 457 15.70 -24.49 -2.40
N TRP A 458 15.65 -24.01 -1.15
CA TRP A 458 16.11 -22.67 -0.77
C TRP A 458 17.56 -22.37 -1.19
N TYR A 459 18.43 -23.38 -1.23
CA TYR A 459 19.83 -23.27 -1.65
C TYR A 459 20.06 -23.38 -3.18
N PHE A 460 19.00 -23.37 -4.01
CA PHE A 460 19.15 -23.49 -5.47
C PHE A 460 20.09 -22.46 -6.15
N PRO A 461 20.26 -21.20 -5.66
CA PRO A 461 21.19 -20.28 -6.30
C PRO A 461 22.65 -20.72 -6.17
N PHE A 462 22.97 -21.58 -5.20
CA PHE A 462 24.32 -22.08 -4.94
C PHE A 462 24.61 -23.42 -5.64
N THR A 463 23.64 -24.05 -6.32
CA THR A 463 23.87 -25.32 -7.02
C THR A 463 24.41 -25.10 -8.43
N LYS A 464 25.54 -25.73 -8.74
CA LYS A 464 26.19 -25.66 -10.06
C LYS A 464 25.29 -26.18 -11.21
N SER A 465 24.37 -27.09 -10.90
CA SER A 465 23.38 -27.62 -11.85
C SER A 465 22.38 -26.58 -12.35
N TYR A 466 22.08 -25.54 -11.56
CA TYR A 466 21.18 -24.46 -11.97
C TYR A 466 21.80 -23.56 -13.04
N TRP A 467 23.06 -23.14 -12.84
CA TRP A 467 23.73 -22.16 -13.71
C TRP A 467 24.38 -22.75 -14.96
N CYS A 468 24.97 -23.95 -14.86
CA CYS A 468 25.70 -24.56 -15.99
C CYS A 468 24.90 -25.58 -16.79
N GLY A 469 23.72 -25.98 -16.30
CA GLY A 469 23.01 -27.16 -16.80
C GLY A 469 23.74 -28.47 -16.47
N GLU A 470 22.99 -29.54 -16.28
CA GLU A 470 23.58 -30.87 -16.08
C GLU A 470 23.93 -31.48 -17.44
N LYS A 471 25.19 -31.90 -17.65
CA LYS A 471 25.60 -32.54 -18.90
C LYS A 471 24.98 -33.93 -18.99
N GLN A 472 24.27 -34.21 -20.08
CA GLN A 472 23.53 -35.46 -20.30
C GLN A 472 24.39 -36.71 -20.03
N GLY A 473 24.08 -37.39 -18.93
CA GLY A 473 24.48 -38.77 -18.71
C GLY A 473 23.55 -39.71 -19.48
N LYS A 474 23.91 -40.06 -20.71
CA LYS A 474 23.27 -41.20 -21.40
C LYS A 474 23.51 -42.46 -20.58
N ASN A 475 22.43 -43.09 -20.09
CA ASN A 475 22.27 -44.53 -19.97
C ASN A 475 20.82 -44.86 -19.54
N ILE A 476 19.92 -44.97 -20.52
CA ILE A 476 18.71 -45.79 -20.34
C ILE A 476 19.18 -47.24 -20.42
N GLN A 477 19.59 -47.78 -19.27
CA GLN A 477 19.87 -49.21 -19.15
C GLN A 477 18.66 -49.85 -18.48
N GLU A 478 18.00 -50.74 -19.23
CA GLU A 478 16.83 -51.46 -18.76
C GLU A 478 17.15 -52.29 -17.52
N ARG A 479 16.39 -52.05 -16.44
CA ARG A 479 16.33 -52.97 -15.30
C ARG A 479 14.90 -53.45 -15.18
N LYS A 480 14.65 -54.67 -15.66
CA LYS A 480 13.44 -55.44 -15.36
C LYS A 480 13.60 -56.10 -13.99
N GLU A 481 13.16 -55.38 -12.97
CA GLU A 481 12.78 -55.89 -11.65
C GLU A 481 11.37 -55.31 -11.42
N GLY A 482 10.34 -56.04 -10.99
CA GLY A 482 10.27 -57.42 -10.52
C GLY A 482 9.17 -57.49 -9.46
N ASN A 483 8.11 -58.27 -9.71
CA ASN A 483 6.91 -58.42 -8.88
C ASN A 483 6.01 -57.17 -8.71
N ALA A 484 5.00 -57.08 -9.57
CA ALA A 484 3.68 -56.56 -9.21
C ALA A 484 2.65 -57.67 -9.46
N GLU A 485 1.58 -57.71 -8.67
CA GLU A 485 0.47 -58.66 -8.84
C GLU A 485 -0.19 -58.50 -10.22
N ALA A 486 -0.92 -59.51 -10.69
CA ALA A 486 -1.30 -59.68 -12.10
C ALA A 486 -2.29 -58.60 -12.64
N VAL A 487 -1.79 -57.40 -12.94
CA VAL A 487 -2.51 -56.35 -13.67
C VAL A 487 -2.81 -56.84 -15.08
N CYS A 488 -4.07 -56.75 -15.51
CA CYS A 488 -4.47 -57.13 -16.87
C CYS A 488 -4.01 -56.07 -17.87
N ILE A 489 -2.88 -56.32 -18.54
CA ILE A 489 -2.24 -55.42 -19.51
C ILE A 489 -2.21 -56.11 -20.89
N GLU A 490 -2.79 -55.44 -21.89
CA GLU A 490 -2.67 -55.81 -23.32
C GLU A 490 -1.21 -55.67 -23.78
N GLU A 491 -0.73 -56.55 -24.66
CA GLU A 491 0.67 -56.55 -25.11
C GLU A 491 1.06 -55.22 -25.80
N GLU A 492 2.29 -54.75 -25.57
CA GLU A 492 2.73 -53.43 -26.06
C GLU A 492 2.98 -53.44 -27.58
N PRO A 493 2.49 -52.44 -28.34
CA PRO A 493 2.64 -52.42 -29.79
C PRO A 493 4.10 -52.15 -30.19
N SER A 494 4.81 -53.20 -30.59
CA SER A 494 6.25 -53.20 -30.94
C SER A 494 6.66 -52.32 -32.12
N HIS A 495 5.71 -51.72 -32.83
CA HIS A 495 5.90 -50.93 -34.06
C HIS A 495 5.60 -49.43 -33.90
N ILE A 496 5.30 -48.96 -32.68
CA ILE A 496 4.96 -47.56 -32.39
C ILE A 496 5.86 -47.05 -31.26
N GLU A 497 6.50 -45.89 -31.45
CA GLU A 497 7.32 -45.28 -30.40
C GLU A 497 6.45 -44.69 -29.26
N PRO A 498 6.88 -44.81 -27.99
CA PRO A 498 6.17 -44.21 -26.86
C PRO A 498 6.43 -42.70 -26.79
N GLY A 499 5.39 -41.90 -27.01
CA GLY A 499 5.44 -40.45 -26.86
C GLY A 499 5.58 -39.99 -25.41
N VAL A 500 4.98 -40.72 -24.46
CA VAL A 500 5.12 -40.50 -23.01
C VAL A 500 5.26 -41.84 -22.28
N TYR A 501 6.16 -41.92 -21.31
CA TYR A 501 6.36 -43.12 -20.49
C TYR A 501 6.52 -42.77 -19.00
N ILE A 502 5.61 -43.27 -18.16
CA ILE A 502 5.61 -43.09 -16.71
C ILE A 502 6.31 -44.27 -16.05
N LYS A 503 7.22 -44.02 -15.10
CA LYS A 503 7.96 -45.05 -14.37
C LYS A 503 7.83 -44.89 -12.84
N ASN A 504 7.09 -45.81 -12.22
CA ASN A 504 6.90 -45.95 -10.77
C ASN A 504 6.55 -44.62 -10.06
N LEU A 505 5.59 -43.88 -10.61
CA LEU A 505 5.23 -42.54 -10.16
C LEU A 505 4.44 -42.58 -8.85
N VAL A 506 4.91 -41.84 -7.84
CA VAL A 506 4.26 -41.73 -6.54
C VAL A 506 4.02 -40.27 -6.21
N LYS A 507 2.82 -39.95 -5.70
CA LYS A 507 2.47 -38.62 -5.20
C LYS A 507 1.72 -38.69 -3.88
N VAL A 508 2.29 -38.05 -2.87
CA VAL A 508 1.66 -37.80 -1.56
C VAL A 508 1.50 -36.30 -1.38
N TYR A 509 0.32 -35.84 -0.96
CA TYR A 509 0.10 -34.44 -0.58
C TYR A 509 0.39 -34.26 0.92
N SER A 510 1.19 -33.24 1.26
CA SER A 510 1.61 -32.94 2.63
C SER A 510 0.48 -32.46 3.53
N HIS A 511 -0.56 -31.84 2.95
CA HIS A 511 -1.79 -31.51 3.68
C HIS A 511 -2.67 -32.77 3.74
N GLY A 512 -2.72 -33.39 4.92
CA GLY A 512 -3.53 -34.58 5.20
C GLY A 512 -2.87 -35.93 4.85
N ASN A 513 -1.59 -35.96 4.46
CA ASN A 513 -0.86 -37.20 4.09
C ASN A 513 -1.58 -38.11 3.08
N LYS A 514 -2.42 -37.55 2.21
CA LYS A 514 -3.19 -38.33 1.24
C LYS A 514 -2.29 -38.82 0.10
N LEU A 515 -2.15 -40.13 0.00
CA LEU A 515 -1.57 -40.81 -1.16
C LEU A 515 -2.55 -40.65 -2.33
N ALA A 516 -2.10 -40.03 -3.42
CA ALA A 516 -2.93 -39.68 -4.57
C ALA A 516 -2.56 -40.47 -5.84
N VAL A 517 -1.31 -40.93 -5.94
CA VAL A 517 -0.83 -41.85 -6.98
C VAL A 517 0.18 -42.78 -6.32
N ASP A 518 0.03 -44.10 -6.56
CA ASP A 518 0.83 -45.15 -5.93
C ASP A 518 1.43 -46.08 -7.00
N GLY A 519 2.73 -45.90 -7.26
CA GLY A 519 3.55 -46.78 -8.09
C GLY A 519 3.21 -46.83 -9.59
N LEU A 520 2.47 -45.84 -10.11
CA LEU A 520 1.95 -45.87 -11.48
C LEU A 520 3.06 -46.00 -12.53
N THR A 521 2.91 -46.99 -13.43
CA THR A 521 3.81 -47.23 -14.57
C THR A 521 2.95 -47.46 -15.82
N LEU A 522 3.11 -46.63 -16.86
CA LEU A 522 2.23 -46.64 -18.04
C LEU A 522 2.93 -45.97 -19.24
N GLY A 523 2.81 -46.57 -20.43
CA GLY A 523 3.24 -46.00 -21.71
C GLY A 523 2.07 -45.46 -22.55
N PHE A 524 2.31 -44.34 -23.24
CA PHE A 524 1.41 -43.69 -24.18
C PHE A 524 2.10 -43.58 -25.56
N TYR A 525 1.38 -43.86 -26.63
CA TYR A 525 1.95 -44.18 -27.95
C TYR A 525 1.55 -43.15 -29.03
N GLU A 526 2.44 -42.89 -29.99
CA GLU A 526 2.18 -41.92 -31.07
C GLU A 526 1.07 -42.41 -32.02
N GLY A 527 0.15 -41.50 -32.40
CA GLY A 527 -0.98 -41.79 -33.27
C GLY A 527 -2.19 -42.44 -32.58
N GLN A 528 -2.15 -42.62 -31.27
CA GLN A 528 -3.24 -43.18 -30.45
C GLN A 528 -3.81 -42.15 -29.48
N ILE A 529 -5.12 -42.25 -29.21
CA ILE A 529 -5.76 -41.60 -28.07
C ILE A 529 -5.80 -42.61 -26.91
N THR A 530 -5.12 -42.29 -25.81
CA THR A 530 -5.21 -43.08 -24.57
C THR A 530 -6.16 -42.42 -23.60
N SER A 531 -7.25 -43.12 -23.28
CA SER A 531 -8.23 -42.70 -22.28
C SER A 531 -7.82 -43.17 -20.87
N PHE A 532 -7.78 -42.24 -19.93
CA PHE A 532 -7.37 -42.43 -18.54
C PHE A 532 -8.63 -42.37 -17.67
N LEU A 533 -9.22 -43.53 -17.45
CA LEU A 533 -10.54 -43.69 -16.83
C LEU A 533 -10.41 -44.02 -15.34
N GLY A 534 -11.33 -43.50 -14.54
CA GLY A 534 -11.38 -43.75 -13.11
C GLY A 534 -12.45 -42.90 -12.42
N HIS A 535 -12.80 -43.26 -11.18
CA HIS A 535 -13.74 -42.48 -10.38
C HIS A 535 -13.17 -41.11 -9.96
N ASN A 536 -14.00 -40.28 -9.34
CA ASN A 536 -13.55 -39.01 -8.78
C ASN A 536 -12.68 -39.27 -7.54
N GLY A 537 -11.52 -38.60 -7.47
CA GLY A 537 -10.50 -38.86 -6.44
C GLY A 537 -9.53 -40.01 -6.74
N ALA A 538 -9.66 -40.73 -7.87
CA ALA A 538 -8.79 -41.86 -8.23
C ALA A 538 -7.33 -41.49 -8.58
N GLY A 539 -6.97 -40.20 -8.65
CA GLY A 539 -5.61 -39.74 -8.98
C GLY A 539 -5.42 -39.19 -10.40
N LYS A 540 -6.48 -39.18 -11.24
CA LYS A 540 -6.47 -38.74 -12.66
C LYS A 540 -5.77 -37.39 -12.88
N THR A 541 -6.39 -36.30 -12.43
CA THR A 541 -5.90 -34.92 -12.51
C THR A 541 -4.55 -34.71 -11.84
N THR A 542 -4.24 -35.47 -10.77
CA THR A 542 -2.91 -35.41 -10.13
C THR A 542 -1.82 -35.95 -11.06
N THR A 543 -2.08 -37.04 -11.78
CA THR A 543 -1.15 -37.59 -12.77
C THR A 543 -0.95 -36.60 -13.93
N MET A 544 -2.04 -36.05 -14.49
CA MET A 544 -1.96 -35.06 -15.57
C MET A 544 -1.21 -33.79 -15.13
N SER A 545 -1.42 -33.34 -13.89
CA SER A 545 -0.71 -32.19 -13.33
C SER A 545 0.79 -32.43 -13.11
N ILE A 546 1.21 -33.69 -12.92
CA ILE A 546 2.63 -34.05 -12.87
C ILE A 546 3.24 -34.09 -14.28
N LEU A 547 2.54 -34.71 -15.25
CA LEU A 547 3.00 -34.78 -16.65
C LEU A 547 3.18 -33.38 -17.29
N THR A 548 2.33 -32.44 -16.93
CA THR A 548 2.39 -31.03 -17.39
C THR A 548 3.39 -30.17 -16.61
N GLY A 549 3.98 -30.69 -15.53
CA GLY A 549 4.90 -29.97 -14.66
C GLY A 549 4.26 -28.86 -13.84
N LEU A 550 2.97 -29.00 -13.49
CA LEU A 550 2.29 -28.18 -12.48
C LEU A 550 2.65 -28.61 -11.05
N PHE A 551 2.81 -29.92 -10.82
CA PHE A 551 3.26 -30.47 -9.54
C PHE A 551 4.49 -31.38 -9.69
N PRO A 552 5.45 -31.34 -8.75
CA PRO A 552 6.54 -32.31 -8.74
C PRO A 552 6.08 -33.69 -8.24
N PRO A 553 6.59 -34.80 -8.79
CA PRO A 553 6.37 -36.13 -8.23
C PRO A 553 7.15 -36.32 -6.93
N THR A 554 6.56 -37.07 -5.98
CA THR A 554 7.20 -37.42 -4.69
C THR A 554 8.27 -38.48 -4.91
N SER A 555 7.95 -39.54 -5.67
CA SER A 555 8.91 -40.54 -6.15
C SER A 555 8.59 -40.94 -7.60
N GLY A 556 9.49 -41.69 -8.23
CA GLY A 556 9.42 -42.02 -9.66
C GLY A 556 9.79 -40.86 -10.57
N THR A 557 9.60 -41.08 -11.86
CA THR A 557 9.76 -40.06 -12.92
C THR A 557 8.90 -40.40 -14.14
N ALA A 558 8.80 -39.48 -15.09
CA ALA A 558 8.20 -39.74 -16.39
C ALA A 558 9.02 -39.07 -17.50
N TYR A 559 8.99 -39.71 -18.67
CA TYR A 559 9.72 -39.31 -19.87
C TYR A 559 8.72 -38.88 -20.94
N ILE A 560 8.95 -37.72 -21.57
CA ILE A 560 8.16 -37.22 -22.69
C ILE A 560 9.10 -37.02 -23.87
N LEU A 561 8.84 -37.72 -24.99
CA LEU A 561 9.73 -37.76 -26.17
C LEU A 561 11.18 -38.10 -25.79
N GLY A 562 11.36 -39.08 -24.88
CA GLY A 562 12.66 -39.52 -24.34
C GLY A 562 13.32 -38.60 -23.31
N LYS A 563 12.70 -37.46 -22.94
CA LYS A 563 13.26 -36.46 -22.00
C LYS A 563 12.59 -36.55 -20.63
N ASP A 564 13.37 -36.49 -19.55
CA ASP A 564 12.85 -36.53 -18.17
C ASP A 564 12.23 -35.17 -17.76
N ILE A 565 11.02 -35.21 -17.18
CA ILE A 565 10.26 -34.05 -16.69
C ILE A 565 11.00 -33.24 -15.61
N ARG A 566 11.87 -33.86 -14.81
CA ARG A 566 12.61 -33.18 -13.72
C ARG A 566 13.80 -32.37 -14.22
N SER A 567 14.44 -32.76 -15.33
CA SER A 567 15.66 -32.13 -15.84
C SER A 567 15.44 -31.28 -17.10
N GLU A 568 14.63 -31.75 -18.06
CA GLU A 568 14.54 -31.17 -19.41
C GLU A 568 13.17 -30.52 -19.73
N LEU A 569 12.41 -30.11 -18.70
CA LEU A 569 11.03 -29.63 -18.83
C LEU A 569 10.82 -28.51 -19.86
N SER A 570 11.77 -27.57 -19.98
CA SER A 570 11.69 -26.46 -20.96
C SER A 570 11.69 -26.97 -22.41
N ALA A 571 12.44 -28.03 -22.69
CA ALA A 571 12.54 -28.64 -24.02
C ALA A 571 11.42 -29.67 -24.31
N ILE A 572 10.66 -30.06 -23.28
CA ILE A 572 9.40 -30.82 -23.39
C ILE A 572 8.27 -29.86 -23.75
N ARG A 573 8.15 -28.74 -23.02
CA ARG A 573 7.07 -27.73 -23.14
C ARG A 573 6.91 -27.12 -24.52
N GLN A 574 7.97 -27.04 -25.32
CA GLN A 574 7.88 -26.63 -26.72
C GLN A 574 6.92 -27.52 -27.53
N ASN A 575 6.99 -28.85 -27.36
CA ASN A 575 6.21 -29.83 -28.12
C ASN A 575 4.93 -30.32 -27.41
N LEU A 576 4.65 -29.78 -26.21
CA LEU A 576 3.52 -30.16 -25.36
C LEU A 576 2.33 -29.20 -25.55
N GLY A 577 1.15 -29.75 -25.78
CA GLY A 577 -0.13 -29.06 -25.74
C GLY A 577 -0.93 -29.48 -24.50
N VAL A 578 -1.64 -28.55 -23.86
CA VAL A 578 -2.41 -28.83 -22.64
C VAL A 578 -3.75 -28.11 -22.66
N CYS A 579 -4.83 -28.84 -22.36
CA CYS A 579 -6.12 -28.28 -21.98
C CYS A 579 -6.45 -28.69 -20.54
N PRO A 580 -6.41 -27.77 -19.56
CA PRO A 580 -6.77 -28.07 -18.16
C PRO A 580 -8.29 -28.20 -17.98
N GLN A 581 -8.73 -28.68 -16.80
CA GLN A 581 -10.15 -28.89 -16.48
C GLN A 581 -11.00 -27.62 -16.60
N HIS A 582 -10.49 -26.46 -16.17
CA HIS A 582 -11.15 -25.16 -16.35
C HIS A 582 -10.61 -24.42 -17.59
N ASN A 583 -11.42 -23.56 -18.20
CA ASN A 583 -11.04 -22.80 -19.39
C ASN A 583 -10.09 -21.64 -19.03
N VAL A 584 -8.79 -21.82 -19.20
CA VAL A 584 -7.77 -20.78 -18.97
C VAL A 584 -7.60 -19.93 -20.23
N LEU A 585 -8.52 -18.96 -20.40
CA LEU A 585 -8.59 -18.04 -21.54
C LEU A 585 -8.42 -16.58 -21.08
N PHE A 586 -7.87 -15.74 -21.96
CA PHE A 586 -7.78 -14.30 -21.71
C PHE A 586 -9.14 -13.66 -21.98
N SER A 587 -9.83 -13.22 -20.92
CA SER A 587 -11.19 -12.67 -20.97
C SER A 587 -11.39 -11.52 -21.97
N MET A 588 -10.34 -10.74 -22.23
CA MET A 588 -10.37 -9.56 -23.12
C MET A 588 -9.96 -9.84 -24.57
N LEU A 589 -9.24 -10.92 -24.87
CA LEU A 589 -8.78 -11.23 -26.22
C LEU A 589 -9.87 -11.89 -27.08
N THR A 590 -9.83 -11.66 -28.39
CA THR A 590 -10.70 -12.30 -29.39
C THR A 590 -10.28 -13.74 -29.70
N VAL A 591 -11.13 -14.50 -30.39
CA VAL A 591 -10.81 -15.88 -30.81
C VAL A 591 -9.57 -15.92 -31.71
N GLU A 592 -9.44 -14.99 -32.66
CA GLU A 592 -8.24 -14.93 -33.51
C GLU A 592 -6.99 -14.50 -32.74
N GLU A 593 -7.10 -13.54 -31.83
CA GLU A 593 -5.97 -13.08 -31.00
C GLU A 593 -5.42 -14.21 -30.12
N HIS A 594 -6.28 -15.07 -29.56
CA HIS A 594 -5.84 -16.25 -28.80
C HIS A 594 -5.02 -17.21 -29.67
N ILE A 595 -5.55 -17.59 -30.84
CA ILE A 595 -4.89 -18.56 -31.71
C ILE A 595 -3.57 -17.98 -32.24
N TRP A 596 -3.59 -16.72 -32.67
CA TRP A 596 -2.40 -15.99 -33.10
C TRP A 596 -1.34 -15.91 -31.99
N PHE A 597 -1.73 -15.55 -30.76
CA PHE A 597 -0.83 -15.42 -29.62
C PHE A 597 -0.13 -16.75 -29.30
N TYR A 598 -0.89 -17.83 -29.12
CA TYR A 598 -0.30 -19.14 -28.80
C TYR A 598 0.51 -19.73 -29.96
N ALA A 599 0.10 -19.49 -31.22
CA ALA A 599 0.87 -19.93 -32.39
C ALA A 599 2.22 -19.19 -32.50
N ARG A 600 2.24 -17.87 -32.25
CA ARG A 600 3.48 -17.08 -32.17
C ARG A 600 4.34 -17.48 -30.98
N LEU A 601 3.75 -17.79 -29.83
CA LEU A 601 4.44 -18.29 -28.63
C LEU A 601 5.15 -19.62 -28.89
N LYS A 602 4.55 -20.50 -29.69
CA LYS A 602 5.14 -21.76 -30.18
C LYS A 602 6.19 -21.59 -31.29
N GLY A 603 6.48 -20.36 -31.72
CA GLY A 603 7.57 -20.05 -32.66
C GLY A 603 7.20 -20.09 -34.15
N LEU A 604 5.92 -20.16 -34.51
CA LEU A 604 5.48 -20.14 -35.91
C LEU A 604 5.74 -18.77 -36.57
N SER A 605 6.10 -18.80 -37.87
CA SER A 605 6.18 -17.59 -38.71
C SER A 605 4.78 -17.04 -39.00
N GLU A 606 4.66 -15.72 -39.16
CA GLU A 606 3.36 -15.04 -39.28
C GLU A 606 2.49 -15.57 -40.43
N GLU A 607 3.10 -15.95 -41.55
CA GLU A 607 2.43 -16.59 -42.69
C GLU A 607 1.81 -17.95 -42.32
N LYS A 608 2.55 -18.79 -41.59
CA LYS A 608 2.06 -20.08 -41.11
C LYS A 608 0.97 -19.92 -40.06
N VAL A 609 1.12 -18.93 -39.16
CA VAL A 609 0.09 -18.59 -38.17
C VAL A 609 -1.23 -18.22 -38.86
N LYS A 610 -1.21 -17.42 -39.93
CA LYS A 610 -2.44 -17.06 -40.66
C LYS A 610 -3.12 -18.28 -41.27
N ALA A 611 -2.37 -19.19 -41.89
CA ALA A 611 -2.92 -20.42 -42.47
C ALA A 611 -3.48 -21.38 -41.39
N GLU A 612 -2.73 -21.62 -40.32
CA GLU A 612 -3.15 -22.50 -39.21
C GLU A 612 -4.34 -21.92 -38.43
N MET A 613 -4.41 -20.60 -38.28
CA MET A 613 -5.54 -19.89 -37.66
C MET A 613 -6.82 -20.05 -38.47
N GLU A 614 -6.79 -19.86 -39.80
CA GLU A 614 -7.97 -20.11 -40.64
C GLU A 614 -8.42 -21.57 -40.56
N GLN A 615 -7.47 -22.53 -40.58
CA GLN A 615 -7.79 -23.95 -40.42
C GLN A 615 -8.47 -24.21 -39.07
N ILE A 616 -7.90 -23.73 -37.96
CA ILE A 616 -8.41 -23.99 -36.62
C ILE A 616 -9.76 -23.29 -36.36
N VAL A 617 -9.97 -22.06 -36.83
CA VAL A 617 -11.25 -21.35 -36.68
C VAL A 617 -12.39 -22.08 -37.42
N ASN A 618 -12.11 -22.62 -38.60
CA ASN A 618 -13.06 -23.44 -39.35
C ASN A 618 -13.31 -24.80 -38.66
N ASP A 619 -12.27 -25.45 -38.15
CA ASP A 619 -12.35 -26.74 -37.46
C ASP A 619 -13.14 -26.69 -36.14
N ILE A 620 -13.04 -25.58 -35.39
CA ILE A 620 -13.85 -25.36 -34.19
C ILE A 620 -15.34 -25.10 -34.52
N GLY A 621 -15.61 -24.64 -35.75
CA GLY A 621 -16.94 -24.19 -36.18
C GLY A 621 -17.30 -22.78 -35.67
N LEU A 622 -16.32 -21.88 -35.53
CA LEU A 622 -16.53 -20.50 -35.06
C LEU A 622 -16.18 -19.36 -36.06
N PRO A 623 -16.31 -19.51 -37.41
CA PRO A 623 -15.93 -18.45 -38.34
C PRO A 623 -16.70 -17.14 -38.10
N HIS A 624 -18.00 -17.22 -37.81
CA HIS A 624 -18.85 -16.06 -37.52
C HIS A 624 -18.56 -15.38 -36.17
N LYS A 625 -17.80 -16.02 -35.27
CA LYS A 625 -17.45 -15.48 -33.93
C LYS A 625 -15.95 -15.20 -33.76
N ARG A 626 -15.20 -15.21 -34.86
CA ARG A 626 -13.73 -15.00 -34.86
C ARG A 626 -13.29 -13.70 -34.19
N GLN A 627 -14.04 -12.62 -34.37
CA GLN A 627 -13.79 -11.29 -33.79
C GLN A 627 -14.45 -11.09 -32.41
N CYS A 628 -15.15 -12.09 -31.88
CA CYS A 628 -15.77 -12.00 -30.55
C CYS A 628 -14.72 -12.24 -29.45
N ARG A 629 -14.81 -11.49 -28.35
CA ARG A 629 -14.02 -11.71 -27.14
C ARG A 629 -14.40 -13.02 -26.46
N SER A 630 -13.44 -13.69 -25.83
CA SER A 630 -13.66 -15.00 -25.20
C SER A 630 -14.77 -14.97 -24.14
N ASN A 631 -14.93 -13.86 -23.41
CA ASN A 631 -15.98 -13.68 -22.40
C ASN A 631 -17.42 -13.62 -22.96
N THR A 632 -17.62 -13.38 -24.26
CA THR A 632 -18.97 -13.39 -24.88
C THR A 632 -19.33 -14.73 -25.53
N LEU A 633 -18.43 -15.71 -25.48
CA LEU A 633 -18.67 -17.08 -25.92
C LEU A 633 -19.42 -17.87 -24.84
N SER A 634 -20.28 -18.81 -25.23
CA SER A 634 -20.87 -19.76 -24.28
C SER A 634 -19.81 -20.72 -23.74
N GLY A 635 -20.04 -21.31 -22.56
CA GLY A 635 -19.09 -22.23 -21.93
C GLY A 635 -18.61 -23.37 -22.84
N GLY A 636 -19.52 -23.97 -23.64
CA GLY A 636 -19.16 -24.98 -24.65
C GLY A 636 -18.30 -24.43 -25.79
N MET A 637 -18.53 -23.19 -26.25
CA MET A 637 -17.69 -22.53 -27.26
C MET A 637 -16.29 -22.18 -26.71
N GLN A 638 -16.23 -21.69 -25.46
CA GLN A 638 -14.96 -21.48 -24.74
C GLN A 638 -14.20 -22.80 -24.56
N ARG A 639 -14.90 -23.89 -24.25
CA ARG A 639 -14.29 -25.21 -24.07
C ARG A 639 -13.67 -25.72 -25.37
N LYS A 640 -14.40 -25.63 -26.48
CA LYS A 640 -13.85 -25.96 -27.81
C LYS A 640 -12.62 -25.13 -28.17
N LEU A 641 -12.63 -23.82 -27.89
CA LEU A 641 -11.45 -22.96 -28.08
C LEU A 641 -10.27 -23.42 -27.21
N SER A 642 -10.50 -23.70 -25.92
CA SER A 642 -9.48 -24.20 -25.00
C SER A 642 -8.86 -25.52 -25.47
N VAL A 643 -9.66 -26.46 -25.97
CA VAL A 643 -9.17 -27.73 -26.55
C VAL A 643 -8.37 -27.46 -27.83
N ALA A 644 -8.84 -26.58 -28.71
CA ALA A 644 -8.13 -26.24 -29.94
C ALA A 644 -6.77 -25.55 -29.70
N LEU A 645 -6.66 -24.71 -28.67
CA LEU A 645 -5.39 -24.08 -28.29
C LEU A 645 -4.32 -25.09 -27.85
N ALA A 646 -4.70 -26.29 -27.39
CA ALA A 646 -3.75 -27.36 -27.11
C ALA A 646 -3.15 -27.97 -28.40
N PHE A 647 -3.84 -27.85 -29.54
CA PHE A 647 -3.40 -28.39 -30.84
C PHE A 647 -2.59 -27.41 -31.70
N VAL A 648 -2.64 -26.10 -31.37
CA VAL A 648 -1.86 -25.03 -32.00
C VAL A 648 -0.36 -25.28 -31.86
N GLY A 649 0.42 -24.92 -32.88
CA GLY A 649 1.89 -25.00 -32.82
C GLY A 649 2.45 -26.36 -33.19
N GLY A 650 1.62 -27.30 -33.68
CA GLY A 650 2.05 -28.64 -34.05
C GLY A 650 2.45 -29.53 -32.85
N SER A 651 1.86 -29.31 -31.67
CA SER A 651 2.11 -30.09 -30.45
C SER A 651 2.03 -31.60 -30.70
N LYS A 652 3.15 -32.32 -30.50
CA LYS A 652 3.26 -33.78 -30.68
C LYS A 652 2.59 -34.56 -29.56
N VAL A 653 2.61 -34.04 -28.34
CA VAL A 653 1.99 -34.64 -27.16
C VAL A 653 0.94 -33.68 -26.65
N VAL A 654 -0.29 -34.15 -26.49
CA VAL A 654 -1.43 -33.32 -26.06
C VAL A 654 -2.11 -33.96 -24.86
N ILE A 655 -2.23 -33.21 -23.77
CA ILE A 655 -2.83 -33.65 -22.52
C ILE A 655 -4.13 -32.88 -22.30
N LEU A 656 -5.24 -33.60 -22.16
CA LEU A 656 -6.59 -33.06 -22.01
C LEU A 656 -7.17 -33.58 -20.70
N ASP A 657 -7.36 -32.67 -19.72
CA ASP A 657 -7.95 -33.03 -18.44
C ASP A 657 -9.46 -32.72 -18.47
N GLU A 658 -10.28 -33.78 -18.50
CA GLU A 658 -11.74 -33.77 -18.62
C GLU A 658 -12.29 -32.73 -19.64
N PRO A 659 -11.97 -32.86 -20.95
CA PRO A 659 -12.30 -31.85 -21.96
C PRO A 659 -13.80 -31.62 -22.17
N THR A 660 -14.66 -32.58 -21.81
CA THR A 660 -16.11 -32.52 -22.05
C THR A 660 -16.95 -32.31 -20.79
N ALA A 661 -16.32 -32.17 -19.62
CA ALA A 661 -17.02 -31.87 -18.37
C ALA A 661 -17.75 -30.52 -18.45
N GLY A 662 -19.04 -30.50 -18.06
CA GLY A 662 -19.87 -29.29 -18.09
C GLY A 662 -20.27 -28.79 -19.48
N VAL A 663 -20.06 -29.59 -20.53
CA VAL A 663 -20.38 -29.23 -21.93
C VAL A 663 -21.72 -29.86 -22.36
N ASP A 664 -22.50 -29.13 -23.17
CA ASP A 664 -23.74 -29.67 -23.74
C ASP A 664 -23.48 -30.84 -24.72
N PRO A 665 -24.43 -31.77 -24.92
CA PRO A 665 -24.23 -32.95 -25.77
C PRO A 665 -23.83 -32.65 -27.22
N TYR A 666 -24.21 -31.49 -27.76
CA TYR A 666 -23.88 -31.10 -29.14
C TYR A 666 -22.44 -30.58 -29.23
N ALA A 667 -22.04 -29.68 -28.33
CA ALA A 667 -20.66 -29.21 -28.26
C ALA A 667 -19.68 -30.33 -27.87
N ARG A 668 -20.10 -31.29 -27.03
CA ARG A 668 -19.36 -32.52 -26.69
C ARG A 668 -19.00 -33.33 -27.93
N ARG A 669 -19.96 -33.63 -28.81
CA ARG A 669 -19.69 -34.30 -30.11
C ARG A 669 -18.71 -33.51 -30.97
N GLY A 670 -18.88 -32.19 -31.05
CA GLY A 670 -17.94 -31.34 -31.79
C GLY A 670 -16.52 -31.29 -31.19
N ILE A 671 -16.34 -31.62 -29.91
CA ILE A 671 -15.00 -31.85 -29.33
C ILE A 671 -14.48 -33.22 -29.78
N TRP A 672 -15.29 -34.28 -29.72
CA TRP A 672 -14.92 -35.63 -30.15
C TRP A 672 -14.44 -35.66 -31.62
N ASP A 673 -15.18 -35.02 -32.54
CA ASP A 673 -14.81 -34.90 -33.95
C ASP A 673 -13.44 -34.20 -34.13
N LEU A 674 -13.16 -33.17 -33.32
CA LEU A 674 -11.88 -32.46 -33.30
C LEU A 674 -10.74 -33.36 -32.81
N LEU A 675 -10.96 -34.13 -31.73
CA LEU A 675 -9.95 -35.06 -31.18
C LEU A 675 -9.60 -36.17 -32.18
N LEU A 676 -10.60 -36.77 -32.83
CA LEU A 676 -10.41 -37.78 -33.86
C LEU A 676 -9.67 -37.21 -35.08
N LYS A 677 -10.01 -35.99 -35.52
CA LYS A 677 -9.34 -35.30 -36.63
C LYS A 677 -7.86 -35.04 -36.36
N TYR A 678 -7.51 -34.59 -35.16
CA TYR A 678 -6.12 -34.24 -34.79
C TYR A 678 -5.30 -35.43 -34.24
N ARG A 679 -5.84 -36.66 -34.24
CA ARG A 679 -5.13 -37.86 -33.75
C ARG A 679 -3.85 -38.21 -34.52
N ALA A 680 -3.84 -38.04 -35.84
CA ALA A 680 -2.77 -38.55 -36.69
C ALA A 680 -1.41 -37.89 -36.37
N GLY A 681 -0.39 -38.71 -36.05
CA GLY A 681 0.96 -38.25 -35.71
C GLY A 681 1.06 -37.49 -34.39
N ARG A 682 0.12 -37.71 -33.46
CA ARG A 682 0.12 -37.09 -32.11
C ARG A 682 -0.15 -38.15 -31.05
N THR A 683 0.46 -37.98 -29.87
CA THR A 683 0.12 -38.76 -28.67
C THR A 683 -0.93 -37.96 -27.89
N ILE A 684 -2.18 -38.42 -27.84
CA ILE A 684 -3.25 -37.74 -27.11
C ILE A 684 -3.54 -38.50 -25.82
N ILE A 685 -3.42 -37.81 -24.69
CA ILE A 685 -3.76 -38.32 -23.36
C ILE A 685 -5.03 -37.62 -22.91
N LEU A 686 -6.09 -38.39 -22.68
CA LEU A 686 -7.41 -37.91 -22.32
C LEU A 686 -7.75 -38.42 -20.91
N SER A 687 -7.97 -37.53 -19.93
CA SER A 687 -8.63 -37.95 -18.68
C SER A 687 -10.15 -37.81 -18.83
N THR A 688 -10.89 -38.81 -18.34
CA THR A 688 -12.35 -38.73 -18.28
C THR A 688 -12.91 -39.60 -17.15
N HIS A 689 -14.15 -39.32 -16.76
CA HIS A 689 -14.99 -40.21 -15.96
C HIS A 689 -16.22 -40.69 -16.75
N HIS A 690 -16.38 -40.23 -18.00
CA HIS A 690 -17.45 -40.63 -18.90
C HIS A 690 -17.02 -41.87 -19.70
N MET A 691 -17.73 -42.98 -19.50
CA MET A 691 -17.31 -44.28 -20.06
C MET A 691 -17.67 -44.40 -21.55
N ASP A 692 -18.73 -43.71 -21.99
CA ASP A 692 -19.07 -43.54 -23.42
C ASP A 692 -17.97 -42.77 -24.18
N GLU A 693 -17.41 -41.72 -23.57
CA GLU A 693 -16.26 -41.00 -24.13
C GLU A 693 -15.00 -41.89 -24.23
N ALA A 694 -14.73 -42.70 -23.21
CA ALA A 694 -13.61 -43.63 -23.23
C ALA A 694 -13.76 -44.74 -24.30
N ASP A 695 -14.96 -45.28 -24.48
CA ASP A 695 -15.27 -46.34 -25.47
C ASP A 695 -15.23 -45.80 -26.92
N ILE A 696 -15.66 -44.56 -27.14
CA ILE A 696 -15.70 -43.94 -28.49
C ILE A 696 -14.34 -43.36 -28.91
N LEU A 697 -13.60 -42.72 -28.01
CA LEU A 697 -12.33 -42.05 -28.33
C LEU A 697 -11.09 -42.89 -28.04
N GLY A 698 -11.15 -43.81 -27.08
CA GLY A 698 -9.98 -44.52 -26.57
C GLY A 698 -9.54 -45.67 -27.49
N ASP A 699 -8.49 -45.45 -28.27
CA ASP A 699 -7.73 -46.54 -28.91
C ASP A 699 -7.17 -47.50 -27.84
N ARG A 700 -6.78 -46.93 -26.68
CA ARG A 700 -6.37 -47.67 -25.49
C ARG A 700 -6.97 -47.03 -24.24
N ILE A 701 -7.42 -47.85 -23.30
CA ILE A 701 -8.08 -47.40 -22.07
C ILE A 701 -7.27 -47.93 -20.88
N ALA A 702 -6.92 -47.03 -19.97
CA ALA A 702 -6.23 -47.33 -18.72
C ALA A 702 -7.18 -47.03 -17.54
N ILE A 703 -7.55 -48.06 -16.78
CA ILE A 703 -8.47 -47.94 -15.64
C ILE A 703 -7.67 -47.82 -14.34
N ILE A 704 -7.99 -46.79 -13.55
CA ILE A 704 -7.33 -46.48 -12.29
C ILE A 704 -8.33 -46.35 -11.15
N SER A 705 -7.96 -46.94 -10.01
CA SER A 705 -8.67 -46.87 -8.74
C SER A 705 -7.67 -46.62 -7.61
N HIS A 706 -8.02 -45.78 -6.63
CA HIS A 706 -7.16 -45.43 -5.47
C HIS A 706 -5.68 -45.07 -5.82
N GLY A 707 -5.43 -44.45 -6.97
CA GLY A 707 -4.08 -44.06 -7.41
C GLY A 707 -3.24 -45.20 -8.02
N LYS A 708 -3.79 -46.41 -8.19
CA LYS A 708 -3.16 -47.58 -8.79
C LYS A 708 -3.76 -47.92 -10.16
N LEU A 709 -2.95 -48.56 -11.01
CA LEU A 709 -3.37 -49.07 -12.32
C LEU A 709 -4.01 -50.45 -12.18
N CYS A 710 -5.28 -50.58 -12.56
CA CYS A 710 -6.02 -51.83 -12.43
C CYS A 710 -5.95 -52.70 -13.70
N CYS A 711 -6.11 -52.08 -14.88
CA CYS A 711 -5.98 -52.74 -16.17
C CYS A 711 -5.74 -51.74 -17.31
N VAL A 712 -5.16 -52.21 -18.42
CA VAL A 712 -4.85 -51.41 -19.62
C VAL A 712 -5.11 -52.23 -20.88
N GLY A 713 -5.89 -51.68 -21.80
CA GLY A 713 -6.03 -52.23 -23.16
C GLY A 713 -7.10 -51.53 -23.99
N SER A 714 -7.25 -51.96 -25.23
CA SER A 714 -8.37 -51.57 -26.09
C SER A 714 -9.73 -51.94 -25.46
N SER A 715 -10.80 -51.22 -25.79
CA SER A 715 -12.15 -51.53 -25.28
C SER A 715 -12.56 -52.99 -25.55
N LEU A 716 -12.25 -53.49 -26.76
CA LEU A 716 -12.52 -54.89 -27.14
C LEU A 716 -11.73 -55.90 -26.30
N PHE A 717 -10.46 -55.62 -25.99
CA PHE A 717 -9.63 -56.45 -25.11
C PHE A 717 -10.19 -56.49 -23.69
N LEU A 718 -10.52 -55.32 -23.12
CA LEU A 718 -11.10 -55.23 -21.78
C LEU A 718 -12.44 -55.98 -21.69
N LYS A 719 -13.33 -55.81 -22.69
CA LYS A 719 -14.61 -56.53 -22.79
C LYS A 719 -14.42 -58.03 -22.89
N THR A 720 -13.52 -58.52 -23.74
CA THR A 720 -13.28 -59.98 -23.87
C THR A 720 -12.56 -60.63 -22.68
N GLN A 721 -11.75 -59.89 -21.92
CA GLN A 721 -10.97 -60.45 -20.80
C GLN A 721 -11.66 -60.28 -19.43
N LEU A 722 -12.39 -59.18 -19.21
CA LEU A 722 -13.01 -58.85 -17.92
C LEU A 722 -14.55 -58.89 -17.95
N GLY A 723 -15.17 -58.78 -19.12
CA GLY A 723 -16.63 -58.83 -19.28
C GLY A 723 -17.24 -60.17 -18.89
N THR A 724 -18.52 -60.15 -18.51
CA THR A 724 -19.28 -61.33 -18.04
C THR A 724 -19.86 -62.15 -19.20
N GLY A 725 -20.17 -61.53 -20.33
CA GLY A 725 -20.61 -62.16 -21.57
C GLY A 725 -21.42 -61.20 -22.44
N TYR A 726 -22.15 -61.73 -23.42
CA TYR A 726 -23.21 -61.00 -24.09
C TYR A 726 -24.52 -61.15 -23.32
N TYR A 727 -25.30 -60.09 -23.22
CA TYR A 727 -26.64 -60.12 -22.66
C TYR A 727 -27.65 -60.41 -23.76
N LEU A 728 -28.41 -61.49 -23.61
CA LEU A 728 -29.57 -61.81 -24.43
C LEU A 728 -30.83 -61.45 -23.62
N THR A 729 -31.48 -60.36 -24.02
CA THR A 729 -32.77 -59.92 -23.45
C THR A 729 -33.89 -60.42 -24.35
N LEU A 730 -34.83 -61.16 -23.77
CA LEU A 730 -35.98 -61.77 -24.44
C LEU A 730 -37.25 -61.15 -23.86
N VAL A 731 -37.96 -60.37 -24.67
CA VAL A 731 -39.22 -59.77 -24.25
C VAL A 731 -40.31 -60.83 -24.37
N LYS A 732 -41.03 -61.10 -23.28
CA LYS A 732 -42.16 -62.04 -23.26
C LYS A 732 -43.31 -61.48 -24.11
N ARG A 733 -44.22 -62.36 -24.51
CA ARG A 733 -45.41 -62.01 -25.29
C ARG A 733 -46.63 -62.05 -24.39
N ASP A 734 -47.20 -60.89 -24.10
CA ASP A 734 -48.44 -60.79 -23.32
C ASP A 734 -49.61 -61.43 -24.10
N PHE A 735 -50.35 -62.32 -23.44
CA PHE A 735 -51.54 -62.95 -23.98
C PHE A 735 -52.80 -62.18 -23.55
N ASP A 736 -53.17 -61.17 -24.33
CA ASP A 736 -54.44 -60.45 -24.16
C ASP A 736 -55.63 -61.38 -24.41
N LEU A 737 -56.35 -61.74 -23.33
CA LEU A 737 -57.55 -62.57 -23.38
C LEU A 737 -58.71 -62.03 -22.51
N THR A 738 -59.17 -60.80 -22.77
CA THR A 738 -60.57 -60.41 -22.51
C THR A 738 -61.17 -59.44 -23.54
N LEU A 739 -61.99 -60.01 -24.44
CA LEU A 739 -63.29 -59.50 -24.92
C LEU A 739 -63.43 -58.14 -25.67
N SER A 740 -63.85 -58.27 -26.94
CA SER A 740 -64.76 -57.40 -27.71
C SER A 740 -64.36 -55.92 -27.92
N SER A 741 -64.02 -55.50 -29.15
CA SER A 741 -64.97 -55.50 -30.28
C SER A 741 -64.27 -55.49 -31.64
N CYS A 742 -64.99 -56.01 -32.65
CA CYS A 742 -64.66 -55.95 -34.08
C CYS A 742 -64.41 -54.48 -34.53
N ARG A 743 -63.72 -54.17 -35.65
CA ARG A 743 -63.76 -54.90 -36.93
C ARG A 743 -62.69 -54.38 -37.92
N ASN A 744 -62.08 -55.31 -38.64
CA ASN A 744 -61.62 -55.23 -40.04
C ASN A 744 -60.72 -54.07 -40.53
N SER A 745 -59.48 -54.47 -40.81
CA SER A 745 -58.93 -54.53 -42.18
C SER A 745 -58.13 -53.34 -42.74
N SER A 746 -56.81 -53.54 -42.63
CA SER A 746 -55.91 -53.71 -43.78
C SER A 746 -55.37 -52.48 -44.51
N SER A 747 -54.05 -52.52 -44.75
CA SER A 747 -53.32 -52.11 -45.97
C SER A 747 -53.57 -50.68 -46.51
N SER A 748 -52.56 -49.87 -46.83
CA SER A 748 -51.12 -50.17 -47.04
C SER A 748 -50.37 -48.85 -47.28
N SER A 749 -49.09 -48.96 -47.66
CA SER A 749 -48.47 -48.10 -48.67
C SER A 749 -48.44 -46.58 -48.42
N SER A 750 -47.31 -46.13 -47.88
CA SER A 750 -46.38 -45.20 -48.57
C SER A 750 -46.81 -43.81 -49.10
N VAL A 751 -45.79 -42.96 -49.24
CA VAL A 751 -45.66 -41.77 -50.09
C VAL A 751 -46.20 -40.41 -49.59
N SER A 752 -45.31 -39.41 -49.70
CA SER A 752 -45.52 -38.02 -50.16
C SER A 752 -46.44 -37.04 -49.41
N TYR A 753 -45.78 -35.97 -48.95
CA TYR A 753 -45.96 -34.56 -49.38
C TYR A 753 -47.36 -33.90 -49.46
N SER A 754 -47.34 -32.64 -48.98
CA SER A 754 -48.15 -31.49 -49.41
C SER A 754 -49.40 -31.11 -48.60
N LYS A 755 -49.15 -30.23 -47.62
CA LYS A 755 -49.51 -28.80 -47.72
C LYS A 755 -50.91 -28.50 -48.30
N LYS A 756 -51.82 -28.06 -47.43
CA LYS A 756 -52.70 -26.92 -47.76
C LYS A 756 -52.97 -26.02 -46.55
N VAL A 757 -52.99 -24.73 -46.84
CA VAL A 757 -53.14 -23.60 -45.90
C VAL A 757 -54.62 -23.18 -45.86
N GLY A 758 -55.10 -22.69 -44.71
CA GLY A 758 -56.46 -22.18 -44.53
C GLY A 758 -56.62 -21.29 -43.29
N LEU A 759 -56.12 -20.06 -43.37
CA LEU A 759 -56.46 -18.91 -42.49
C LEU A 759 -57.93 -18.45 -42.75
N PRO A 760 -58.52 -17.46 -42.02
CA PRO A 760 -58.01 -16.69 -40.86
C PRO A 760 -59.03 -16.48 -39.70
N GLN A 761 -58.63 -15.64 -38.74
CA GLN A 761 -59.41 -15.03 -37.64
C GLN A 761 -60.57 -14.12 -38.14
N PRO A 762 -61.42 -13.57 -37.25
CA PRO A 762 -61.09 -12.25 -36.68
C PRO A 762 -61.48 -11.99 -35.20
N GLN A 763 -60.74 -11.07 -34.59
CA GLN A 763 -61.05 -10.25 -33.38
C GLN A 763 -62.17 -9.21 -33.68
N PRO A 764 -62.72 -8.36 -32.76
CA PRO A 764 -61.99 -7.68 -31.66
C PRO A 764 -62.75 -7.11 -30.42
N GLN A 765 -61.99 -6.32 -29.62
CA GLN A 765 -62.36 -5.20 -28.71
C GLN A 765 -62.59 -5.44 -27.19
N ALA A 766 -61.58 -4.99 -26.42
CA ALA A 766 -61.63 -4.03 -25.28
C ALA A 766 -62.56 -4.27 -24.06
N LEU A 767 -62.21 -3.89 -22.81
CA LEU A 767 -60.97 -3.45 -22.16
C LEU A 767 -61.28 -3.34 -20.64
N THR A 768 -60.52 -3.99 -19.75
CA THR A 768 -60.15 -3.48 -18.40
C THR A 768 -59.22 -4.44 -17.66
N VAL A 769 -58.42 -3.91 -16.74
CA VAL A 769 -57.34 -4.62 -16.04
C VAL A 769 -57.75 -4.92 -14.59
N LEU A 770 -57.87 -6.20 -14.25
CA LEU A 770 -57.69 -6.73 -12.90
C LEU A 770 -56.99 -8.10 -12.99
N LYS A 771 -56.20 -8.41 -11.97
CA LYS A 771 -55.21 -9.50 -11.98
C LYS A 771 -55.56 -10.49 -10.85
N GLU A 772 -56.14 -11.63 -11.20
CA GLU A 772 -56.34 -12.77 -10.28
C GLU A 772 -56.04 -14.09 -11.02
N ASP A 773 -54.98 -14.77 -10.60
CA ASP A 773 -54.60 -16.12 -11.07
C ASP A 773 -55.01 -17.15 -9.99
N SER A 774 -56.01 -18.00 -10.27
CA SER A 774 -56.33 -19.15 -9.42
C SER A 774 -57.21 -20.21 -10.10
N VAL A 775 -56.60 -21.25 -10.69
CA VAL A 775 -57.04 -22.66 -10.84
C VAL A 775 -55.91 -23.48 -11.51
N SER A 776 -55.67 -24.77 -11.27
CA SER A 776 -56.31 -25.74 -10.36
C SER A 776 -55.27 -26.60 -9.61
N GLU A 777 -55.73 -27.21 -8.53
CA GLU A 777 -55.11 -28.23 -7.69
C GLU A 777 -54.92 -29.58 -8.40
N SER A 778 -53.79 -30.24 -8.16
CA SER A 778 -53.60 -31.67 -8.38
C SER A 778 -53.96 -32.43 -7.09
N SER A 779 -55.07 -33.17 -7.09
CA SER A 779 -55.46 -34.02 -5.97
C SER A 779 -54.51 -35.22 -5.83
N SER A 780 -53.95 -35.39 -4.64
CA SER A 780 -53.28 -36.60 -4.20
C SER A 780 -54.25 -37.78 -4.08
N ASP A 781 -53.77 -38.99 -4.33
CA ASP A 781 -53.94 -40.05 -3.32
C ASP A 781 -52.77 -41.03 -3.33
N ALA A 782 -52.45 -41.56 -2.15
CA ALA A 782 -51.45 -42.59 -1.92
C ALA A 782 -51.87 -43.40 -0.70
N GLY A 783 -52.33 -44.63 -0.91
CA GLY A 783 -52.81 -45.45 0.19
C GLY A 783 -53.09 -46.89 -0.21
N LEU A 784 -52.73 -47.79 0.70
CA LEU A 784 -52.96 -49.24 0.69
C LEU A 784 -52.09 -49.98 -0.36
N GLY A 785 -51.46 -51.10 -0.02
CA GLY A 785 -51.63 -51.94 1.16
C GLY A 785 -51.73 -53.38 0.69
N SER A 786 -50.87 -54.24 1.21
CA SER A 786 -50.77 -55.66 0.86
C SER A 786 -52.09 -56.41 1.02
N GLU A 787 -52.56 -57.09 -0.03
CA GLU A 787 -53.14 -58.46 -0.06
C GLU A 787 -52.95 -59.02 -1.52
N PRO A 788 -53.35 -60.25 -1.87
CA PRO A 788 -52.46 -61.41 -1.85
C PRO A 788 -52.12 -61.97 -3.24
N GLU A 789 -51.30 -63.02 -3.25
CA GLU A 789 -50.88 -63.80 -4.42
C GLU A 789 -52.06 -64.14 -5.34
N SER A 790 -52.02 -63.62 -6.57
CA SER A 790 -52.93 -64.00 -7.65
C SER A 790 -52.13 -64.78 -8.69
N GLU A 791 -52.48 -66.05 -8.89
CA GLU A 791 -51.82 -66.95 -9.85
C GLU A 791 -52.02 -66.48 -11.30
N ALA A 792 -51.18 -65.56 -11.76
CA ALA A 792 -51.02 -65.27 -13.17
C ALA A 792 -50.28 -66.45 -13.83
N THR A 793 -50.83 -66.97 -14.92
CA THR A 793 -50.26 -68.09 -15.68
C THR A 793 -48.86 -67.74 -16.18
N THR A 794 -47.84 -68.28 -15.53
CA THR A 794 -46.44 -68.07 -15.91
C THR A 794 -46.16 -68.71 -17.26
N ILE A 795 -45.71 -67.91 -18.23
CA ILE A 795 -44.96 -68.43 -19.39
C ILE A 795 -43.80 -69.26 -18.83
N ASP A 796 -43.68 -70.51 -19.27
CA ASP A 796 -42.76 -71.46 -18.64
C ASP A 796 -41.30 -71.11 -18.96
N VAL A 797 -40.69 -70.34 -18.05
CA VAL A 797 -39.29 -69.91 -18.10
C VAL A 797 -38.35 -71.10 -18.24
N THR A 798 -38.75 -72.30 -17.80
CA THR A 798 -37.95 -73.52 -17.96
C THR A 798 -37.85 -73.96 -19.42
N MET A 799 -38.88 -73.75 -20.24
CA MET A 799 -38.85 -74.09 -21.67
C MET A 799 -37.86 -73.21 -22.44
N ILE A 800 -37.85 -71.91 -22.16
CA ILE A 800 -36.90 -70.93 -22.71
C ILE A 800 -35.48 -71.24 -22.23
N SER A 801 -35.32 -71.48 -20.92
CA SER A 801 -34.05 -71.88 -20.30
C SER A 801 -33.45 -73.12 -20.97
N ASN A 802 -34.27 -74.15 -21.23
CA ASN A 802 -33.83 -75.41 -21.83
C ASN A 802 -33.33 -75.22 -23.27
N VAL A 803 -33.94 -74.34 -24.08
CA VAL A 803 -33.45 -74.02 -25.42
C VAL A 803 -32.09 -73.30 -25.35
N ILE A 804 -31.95 -72.34 -24.43
CA ILE A 804 -30.69 -71.59 -24.27
C ILE A 804 -29.57 -72.50 -23.76
N PHE A 805 -29.83 -73.32 -22.74
CA PHE A 805 -28.83 -74.26 -22.19
C PHE A 805 -28.47 -75.41 -23.14
N LYS A 806 -29.36 -75.80 -24.07
CA LYS A 806 -29.08 -76.80 -25.12
C LYS A 806 -27.93 -76.36 -26.04
N HIS A 807 -27.91 -75.09 -26.46
CA HIS A 807 -26.87 -74.56 -27.35
C HIS A 807 -25.71 -73.89 -26.58
N VAL A 808 -25.99 -73.28 -25.42
CA VAL A 808 -24.99 -72.60 -24.58
C VAL A 808 -25.13 -73.08 -23.12
N PRO A 809 -24.54 -74.24 -22.75
CA PRO A 809 -24.68 -74.83 -21.41
C PRO A 809 -24.10 -73.99 -20.27
N ALA A 810 -23.23 -73.02 -20.59
CA ALA A 810 -22.63 -72.09 -19.65
C ALA A 810 -23.33 -70.72 -19.61
N ALA A 811 -24.52 -70.59 -20.23
CA ALA A 811 -25.37 -69.42 -20.08
C ALA A 811 -25.90 -69.31 -18.64
N ARG A 812 -26.31 -68.10 -18.24
CA ARG A 812 -26.88 -67.84 -16.92
C ARG A 812 -28.04 -66.86 -17.01
N LEU A 813 -29.20 -67.22 -16.48
CA LEU A 813 -30.28 -66.26 -16.22
C LEU A 813 -29.82 -65.26 -15.13
N VAL A 814 -29.92 -63.96 -15.41
CA VAL A 814 -29.49 -62.89 -14.50
C VAL A 814 -30.69 -62.13 -13.95
N GLU A 815 -31.66 -61.79 -14.81
CA GLU A 815 -32.89 -61.09 -14.43
C GLU A 815 -34.12 -61.76 -15.06
N ASP A 816 -35.18 -61.86 -14.27
CA ASP A 816 -36.54 -62.21 -14.69
C ASP A 816 -37.46 -61.11 -14.19
N LEU A 817 -37.71 -60.14 -15.07
CA LEU A 817 -38.70 -59.08 -14.88
C LEU A 817 -40.00 -59.55 -15.53
N GLY A 818 -41.15 -59.08 -15.03
CA GLY A 818 -42.47 -59.63 -15.41
C GLY A 818 -42.63 -59.90 -16.91
N HIS A 819 -42.21 -58.96 -17.75
CA HIS A 819 -42.31 -59.00 -19.21
C HIS A 819 -40.96 -59.25 -19.94
N GLU A 820 -39.82 -59.41 -19.26
CA GLU A 820 -38.49 -59.56 -19.90
C GLU A 820 -37.57 -60.55 -19.17
N LEU A 821 -36.86 -61.41 -19.92
CA LEU A 821 -35.86 -62.35 -19.42
C LEU A 821 -34.47 -61.98 -19.93
N THR A 822 -33.49 -61.82 -19.04
CA THR A 822 -32.12 -61.46 -19.41
C THR A 822 -31.13 -62.57 -19.05
N TYR A 823 -30.49 -63.16 -20.07
CA TYR A 823 -29.46 -64.19 -19.94
C TYR A 823 -28.08 -63.65 -20.30
N VAL A 824 -27.04 -64.03 -19.55
CA VAL A 824 -25.65 -63.82 -19.95
C VAL A 824 -25.13 -65.06 -20.68
N LEU A 825 -24.63 -64.83 -21.90
CA LEU A 825 -24.03 -65.81 -22.80
C LEU A 825 -22.49 -65.60 -22.85
N PRO A 826 -21.65 -66.55 -22.41
CA PRO A 826 -20.21 -66.31 -22.32
C PRO A 826 -19.52 -66.17 -23.68
N TYR A 827 -18.57 -65.23 -23.82
CA TYR A 827 -17.79 -64.97 -25.05
C TYR A 827 -17.13 -66.21 -25.67
N LYS A 828 -16.79 -67.23 -24.88
CA LYS A 828 -16.21 -68.48 -25.36
C LYS A 828 -17.18 -69.26 -26.27
N ALA A 829 -18.49 -69.17 -26.04
CA ALA A 829 -19.51 -69.81 -26.86
C ALA A 829 -19.70 -69.11 -28.22
N ALA A 830 -19.56 -67.77 -28.26
CA ALA A 830 -19.59 -67.00 -29.51
C ALA A 830 -18.48 -67.44 -30.48
N LYS A 831 -17.24 -67.62 -29.99
CA LYS A 831 -16.11 -68.12 -30.78
C LYS A 831 -16.30 -69.56 -31.29
N GLY A 832 -17.21 -70.34 -30.68
CA GLY A 832 -17.55 -71.69 -31.10
C GLY A 832 -18.70 -71.79 -32.10
N GLY A 833 -19.27 -70.67 -32.57
CA GLY A 833 -20.39 -70.65 -33.52
C GLY A 833 -21.77 -70.94 -32.93
N ALA A 834 -21.85 -71.39 -31.67
CA ALA A 834 -23.08 -71.82 -31.00
C ALA A 834 -24.20 -70.76 -30.95
N PHE A 835 -23.85 -69.48 -31.06
CA PHE A 835 -24.82 -68.37 -31.10
C PHE A 835 -25.65 -68.36 -32.40
N VAL A 836 -25.07 -68.75 -33.53
CA VAL A 836 -25.78 -68.78 -34.82
C VAL A 836 -26.88 -69.83 -34.78
N GLU A 837 -26.59 -71.01 -34.23
CA GLU A 837 -27.59 -72.07 -34.01
C GLU A 837 -28.65 -71.68 -32.98
N LEU A 838 -28.24 -71.02 -31.88
CA LEU A 838 -29.15 -70.54 -30.84
C LEU A 838 -30.15 -69.51 -31.40
N PHE A 839 -29.67 -68.51 -32.17
CA PHE A 839 -30.55 -67.49 -32.73
C PHE A 839 -31.46 -68.03 -33.83
N HIS A 840 -30.99 -68.99 -34.66
CA HIS A 840 -31.88 -69.68 -35.60
C HIS A 840 -33.00 -70.46 -34.91
N GLU A 841 -32.71 -71.24 -33.85
CA GLU A 841 -33.74 -71.97 -33.09
C GLU A 841 -34.70 -71.02 -32.33
N ILE A 842 -34.23 -69.84 -31.90
CA ILE A 842 -35.07 -68.79 -31.29
C ILE A 842 -35.95 -68.10 -32.35
N ASP A 843 -35.42 -67.75 -33.51
CA ASP A 843 -36.17 -67.16 -34.64
C ASP A 843 -37.28 -68.11 -35.12
N ASP A 844 -36.94 -69.39 -35.34
CA ASP A 844 -37.86 -70.42 -35.86
C ASP A 844 -38.99 -70.76 -34.86
N ARG A 845 -38.77 -70.54 -33.55
CA ARG A 845 -39.71 -70.91 -32.47
C ARG A 845 -40.19 -69.73 -31.63
N LEU A 846 -40.05 -68.51 -32.14
CA LEU A 846 -40.33 -67.28 -31.41
C LEU A 846 -41.79 -67.19 -30.92
N SER A 847 -42.75 -67.68 -31.72
CA SER A 847 -44.16 -67.84 -31.34
C SER A 847 -44.39 -68.86 -30.23
N ASP A 848 -43.69 -70.00 -30.32
CA ASP A 848 -43.93 -71.19 -29.52
C ASP A 848 -43.29 -71.07 -28.12
N LEU A 849 -42.23 -70.27 -28.03
CA LEU A 849 -41.54 -69.91 -26.79
C LEU A 849 -42.20 -68.73 -26.06
N GLY A 850 -43.28 -68.14 -26.60
CA GLY A 850 -43.98 -67.02 -25.98
C GLY A 850 -43.15 -65.73 -25.92
N ILE A 851 -42.28 -65.51 -26.90
CA ILE A 851 -41.40 -64.33 -27.02
C ILE A 851 -42.03 -63.35 -28.02
N SER A 852 -41.83 -62.04 -27.81
CA SER A 852 -42.28 -60.98 -28.73
C SER A 852 -41.13 -60.41 -29.54
N SER A 853 -39.95 -60.26 -28.93
CA SER A 853 -38.69 -59.90 -29.58
C SER A 853 -37.50 -60.31 -28.71
N TYR A 854 -36.30 -60.33 -29.28
CA TYR A 854 -35.06 -60.44 -28.51
C TYR A 854 -34.01 -59.44 -29.00
N GLY A 855 -33.12 -59.05 -28.09
CA GLY A 855 -31.97 -58.21 -28.36
C GLY A 855 -30.71 -58.82 -27.76
N ILE A 856 -29.58 -58.61 -28.43
CA ILE A 856 -28.26 -58.91 -27.89
C ILE A 856 -27.51 -57.59 -27.63
N SER A 857 -27.00 -57.43 -26.41
CA SER A 857 -26.07 -56.37 -26.03
C SER A 857 -24.75 -56.98 -25.52
N ASP A 858 -23.68 -56.20 -25.58
CA ASP A 858 -22.35 -56.58 -25.07
C ASP A 858 -22.17 -56.04 -23.64
N THR A 859 -21.20 -56.54 -22.88
CA THR A 859 -20.88 -55.92 -21.58
C THR A 859 -20.50 -54.45 -21.77
N THR A 860 -21.08 -53.59 -20.95
CA THR A 860 -20.73 -52.17 -20.96
C THR A 860 -19.39 -51.98 -20.27
N LEU A 861 -18.67 -50.94 -20.66
CA LEU A 861 -17.42 -50.58 -19.98
C LEU A 861 -17.69 -50.15 -18.51
N GLU A 862 -18.92 -49.73 -18.21
CA GLU A 862 -19.40 -49.41 -16.87
C GLU A 862 -19.47 -50.64 -15.96
N GLU A 863 -19.98 -51.78 -16.44
CA GLU A 863 -20.00 -53.03 -15.68
C GLU A 863 -18.57 -53.52 -15.38
N ILE A 864 -17.68 -53.44 -16.38
CA ILE A 864 -16.26 -53.80 -16.22
C ILE A 864 -15.60 -52.88 -15.19
N PHE A 865 -15.87 -51.57 -15.24
CA PHE A 865 -15.34 -50.62 -14.28
C PHE A 865 -15.83 -50.91 -12.85
N LEU A 866 -17.13 -51.14 -12.67
CA LEU A 866 -17.72 -51.48 -11.36
C LEU A 866 -17.13 -52.78 -10.81
N LYS A 867 -17.03 -53.83 -11.62
CA LYS A 867 -16.42 -55.10 -11.24
C LYS A 867 -14.95 -54.96 -10.83
N VAL A 868 -14.16 -54.21 -11.60
CA VAL A 868 -12.75 -53.91 -11.26
C VAL A 868 -12.64 -53.07 -9.98
N ALA A 869 -13.60 -52.17 -9.72
CA ALA A 869 -13.65 -51.41 -8.48
C ALA A 869 -14.02 -52.29 -7.26
N GLU A 870 -15.02 -53.18 -7.39
CA GLU A 870 -15.38 -54.17 -6.37
C GLU A 870 -14.19 -55.08 -6.04
N ASP A 871 -13.55 -55.68 -7.06
CA ASP A 871 -12.38 -56.56 -6.91
C ASP A 871 -11.16 -55.82 -6.30
N SER A 872 -11.09 -54.48 -6.45
CA SER A 872 -10.06 -53.62 -5.85
C SER A 872 -10.34 -53.26 -4.37
N GLY A 873 -11.46 -53.70 -3.79
CA GLY A 873 -11.73 -53.60 -2.35
C GLY A 873 -12.34 -52.29 -1.85
N VAL A 874 -13.09 -51.57 -2.70
CA VAL A 874 -13.59 -50.21 -2.45
C VAL A 874 -14.46 -50.04 -1.18
N ASP A 875 -15.09 -51.10 -0.67
CA ASP A 875 -16.03 -51.04 0.49
C ASP A 875 -15.50 -51.62 1.83
N VAL A 876 -14.24 -52.07 1.92
CA VAL A 876 -13.75 -52.81 3.13
C VAL A 876 -12.89 -51.96 4.07
N ALA A 877 -12.50 -50.74 3.67
CA ALA A 877 -11.39 -50.00 4.28
C ALA A 877 -11.75 -48.88 5.28
N GLU A 878 -12.86 -48.97 6.04
CA GLU A 878 -13.13 -48.10 7.20
C GLU A 878 -13.63 -48.90 8.43
N LEU A 879 -12.76 -49.67 9.10
CA LEU A 879 -12.90 -50.10 10.51
C LEU A 879 -11.65 -50.87 11.02
N PRO A 880 -10.97 -50.44 12.10
CA PRO A 880 -9.90 -51.22 12.73
C PRO A 880 -10.39 -52.07 13.93
N ASN A 881 -10.11 -53.37 13.86
CA ASN A 881 -9.93 -54.33 14.96
C ASN A 881 -11.03 -54.51 16.03
N SER A 882 -11.76 -55.62 15.96
CA SER A 882 -12.03 -56.48 17.13
C SER A 882 -12.20 -57.95 16.71
N ASP A 883 -11.62 -58.88 17.50
CA ASP A 883 -11.70 -60.33 17.26
C ASP A 883 -13.13 -60.89 17.27
N GLY A 884 -13.36 -62.00 16.55
CA GLY A 884 -14.53 -62.87 16.81
C GLY A 884 -15.09 -63.65 15.60
N THR A 885 -14.79 -64.95 15.55
CA THR A 885 -15.39 -65.96 14.65
C THR A 885 -16.94 -66.00 14.67
N ILE A 886 -17.57 -66.06 13.48
CA ILE A 886 -18.56 -67.08 13.01
C ILE A 886 -19.21 -66.60 11.67
N PRO A 887 -19.40 -67.46 10.65
CA PRO A 887 -19.90 -67.04 9.34
C PRO A 887 -21.43 -66.90 9.27
N ALA A 888 -21.91 -65.81 8.68
CA ALA A 888 -23.34 -65.60 8.41
C ALA A 888 -23.60 -65.39 6.91
N ARG A 889 -24.35 -66.32 6.29
CA ARG A 889 -24.96 -66.15 4.96
C ARG A 889 -25.75 -64.83 4.92
N ARG A 890 -25.59 -64.04 3.86
CA ARG A 890 -26.58 -63.03 3.45
C ARG A 890 -26.98 -63.18 1.99
N HIS A 891 -28.28 -63.16 1.74
CA HIS A 891 -28.87 -63.14 0.41
C HIS A 891 -28.51 -61.85 -0.33
N ARG A 892 -28.30 -61.94 -1.65
CA ARG A 892 -28.46 -60.79 -2.55
C ARG A 892 -29.95 -60.52 -2.74
N ARG A 893 -30.36 -59.26 -2.60
CA ARG A 893 -31.53 -58.69 -3.29
C ARG A 893 -31.02 -57.44 -4.00
N HIS A 894 -30.96 -57.48 -5.32
CA HIS A 894 -30.81 -56.26 -6.11
C HIS A 894 -32.17 -55.60 -6.23
N ALA A 895 -32.20 -54.27 -6.13
CA ALA A 895 -33.36 -53.45 -6.46
C ALA A 895 -32.86 -52.35 -7.39
N PHE A 896 -33.02 -52.57 -8.70
CA PHE A 896 -32.92 -51.51 -9.70
C PHE A 896 -34.32 -50.91 -9.88
N GLY A 897 -34.40 -49.59 -9.88
CA GLY A 897 -35.64 -48.85 -10.05
C GLY A 897 -35.36 -47.43 -10.52
N ASP A 898 -35.83 -47.15 -11.73
CA ASP A 898 -36.14 -45.85 -12.35
C ASP A 898 -35.25 -44.64 -12.03
N HIS A 899 -34.44 -44.26 -13.02
CA HIS A 899 -33.95 -42.88 -13.17
C HIS A 899 -34.81 -42.10 -14.16
N GLN A 900 -35.97 -41.63 -13.72
CA GLN A 900 -36.75 -40.65 -14.48
C GLN A 900 -36.20 -39.23 -14.27
N SER A 901 -35.62 -38.71 -15.35
CA SER A 901 -35.37 -37.29 -15.66
C SER A 901 -35.80 -36.22 -14.64
N CYS A 902 -34.84 -35.49 -14.07
CA CYS A 902 -35.06 -34.20 -13.42
C CYS A 902 -34.50 -33.04 -14.26
N LEU A 903 -35.23 -32.66 -15.30
CA LEU A 903 -35.18 -31.32 -15.89
C LEU A 903 -36.30 -30.48 -15.26
N LYS A 904 -35.97 -29.39 -14.55
CA LYS A 904 -36.82 -28.19 -14.38
C LYS A 904 -35.95 -26.98 -13.99
N PRO A 905 -36.44 -25.73 -14.18
CA PRO A 905 -35.61 -24.63 -14.65
C PRO A 905 -35.00 -23.76 -13.54
N PHE A 906 -33.90 -23.09 -13.88
CA PHE A 906 -33.41 -21.93 -13.15
C PHE A 906 -34.31 -20.72 -13.42
N THR A 907 -34.78 -20.08 -12.35
CA THR A 907 -35.10 -18.64 -12.35
C THR A 907 -33.84 -17.87 -12.03
N GLU A 908 -33.63 -16.75 -12.72
CA GLU A 908 -32.51 -15.83 -12.48
C GLU A 908 -32.68 -15.10 -11.13
N ASP A 909 -31.57 -14.53 -10.66
CA ASP A 909 -31.36 -13.73 -9.43
C ASP A 909 -30.89 -14.49 -8.17
N ASP A 910 -29.56 -14.70 -8.09
CA ASP A 910 -28.74 -14.09 -7.01
C ASP A 910 -27.24 -14.30 -7.30
N ALA A 911 -26.43 -13.25 -7.10
CA ALA A 911 -25.00 -13.28 -7.37
C ALA A 911 -24.23 -14.04 -6.27
N PHE A 912 -23.35 -14.97 -6.65
CA PHE A 912 -22.47 -15.68 -5.71
C PHE A 912 -21.00 -15.69 -6.14
N ASP A 913 -20.14 -15.28 -5.20
CA ASP A 913 -18.69 -15.46 -5.26
C ASP A 913 -18.31 -16.95 -5.25
N PHE A 914 -17.38 -17.34 -6.12
CA PHE A 914 -16.71 -18.63 -6.00
C PHE A 914 -15.65 -18.58 -4.90
N ASN A 915 -15.84 -19.41 -3.87
CA ASN A 915 -14.82 -19.65 -2.85
C ASN A 915 -14.71 -21.16 -2.60
N ASP A 916 -13.97 -21.84 -3.46
CA ASP A 916 -13.85 -23.30 -3.49
C ASP A 916 -13.21 -23.90 -2.23
N SER A 917 -13.62 -25.15 -1.95
CA SER A 917 -12.91 -26.17 -1.18
C SER A 917 -12.68 -25.94 0.33
N GLU A 918 -13.72 -26.21 1.13
CA GLU A 918 -13.56 -26.99 2.37
C GLU A 918 -14.62 -28.11 2.42
N GLU A 919 -14.32 -29.25 1.79
CA GLU A 919 -14.94 -30.52 2.19
C GLU A 919 -14.42 -30.91 3.57
N SER A 920 -15.29 -31.01 4.57
CA SER A 920 -14.98 -31.70 5.82
C SER A 920 -16.13 -32.60 6.25
N ARG A 921 -15.90 -33.92 6.12
CA ARG A 921 -16.65 -34.97 6.79
C ARG A 921 -16.54 -34.80 8.31
N GLU A 922 -17.50 -34.11 8.96
CA GLU A 922 -17.64 -34.08 10.43
C GLU A 922 -19.13 -34.18 10.85
N THR A 923 -19.82 -35.28 10.53
CA THR A 923 -21.16 -35.60 11.08
C THR A 923 -21.31 -36.99 11.73
N ASP A 924 -20.27 -37.82 11.74
CA ASP A 924 -20.36 -39.24 12.15
C ASP A 924 -19.99 -39.56 13.62
N TRP A 925 -20.04 -38.57 14.50
CA TRP A 925 -19.78 -38.76 15.95
C TRP A 925 -21.01 -38.53 16.86
N LEU A 926 -22.21 -38.80 16.35
CA LEU A 926 -23.45 -38.89 17.13
C LEU A 926 -24.26 -40.18 16.86
N GLY A 927 -23.59 -41.24 16.42
CA GLY A 927 -24.14 -42.60 16.34
C GLY A 927 -24.22 -43.30 17.71
N GLY A 928 -24.99 -42.73 18.66
CA GLY A 928 -25.09 -43.25 20.04
C GLY A 928 -26.53 -43.41 20.51
N SER A 929 -27.03 -44.65 20.48
CA SER A 929 -28.25 -45.18 21.15
C SER A 929 -29.44 -44.22 21.37
N ASP A 930 -30.39 -44.24 20.44
CA ASP A 930 -31.80 -44.63 20.70
C ASP A 930 -32.72 -44.14 19.58
N GLY A 931 -33.38 -45.09 18.91
CA GLY A 931 -34.42 -44.79 17.92
C GLY A 931 -35.68 -44.22 18.57
N LYS A 932 -35.77 -42.90 18.71
CA LYS A 932 -37.03 -42.18 18.97
C LYS A 932 -37.20 -41.05 17.96
N GLY A 933 -38.38 -40.98 17.36
CA GLY A 933 -38.65 -40.13 16.20
C GLY A 933 -38.34 -38.64 16.44
N SER A 934 -37.82 -38.01 15.39
CA SER A 934 -37.53 -36.57 15.35
C SER A 934 -38.78 -35.73 15.63
N TYR A 935 -38.93 -35.24 16.86
CA TYR A 935 -39.87 -34.18 17.17
C TYR A 935 -39.45 -32.90 16.45
N GLN A 936 -40.22 -32.48 15.44
CA GLN A 936 -40.07 -31.14 14.84
C GLN A 936 -40.39 -30.07 15.90
N VAL A 937 -39.35 -29.52 16.53
CA VAL A 937 -39.49 -28.37 17.42
C VAL A 937 -39.96 -27.18 16.55
N LYS A 938 -41.15 -26.65 16.80
CA LYS A 938 -41.70 -25.46 16.12
C LYS A 938 -41.85 -24.29 17.11
N GLY A 939 -41.78 -23.06 16.61
CA GLY A 939 -41.92 -21.83 17.39
C GLY A 939 -40.66 -21.41 18.18
N TRP A 940 -40.86 -20.64 19.25
CA TRP A 940 -39.80 -19.96 20.03
C TRP A 940 -38.65 -20.86 20.50
N ARG A 941 -38.93 -22.14 20.79
CA ARG A 941 -37.91 -23.10 21.25
C ARG A 941 -36.93 -23.47 20.13
N LEU A 942 -37.39 -23.52 18.88
CA LEU A 942 -36.54 -23.71 17.70
C LEU A 942 -35.68 -22.47 17.46
N ILE A 943 -36.27 -21.27 17.53
CA ILE A 943 -35.55 -19.99 17.36
C ILE A 943 -34.40 -19.90 18.38
N ARG A 944 -34.64 -20.27 19.65
CA ARG A 944 -33.59 -20.34 20.67
C ARG A 944 -32.50 -21.37 20.35
N GLN A 945 -32.86 -22.56 19.84
CA GLN A 945 -31.89 -23.58 19.44
C GLN A 945 -31.06 -23.14 18.23
N GLN A 946 -31.68 -22.54 17.21
CA GLN A 946 -30.99 -21.97 16.05
C GLN A 946 -30.06 -20.83 16.45
N PHE A 947 -30.48 -19.94 17.35
CA PHE A 947 -29.64 -18.86 17.88
C PHE A 947 -28.42 -19.40 18.64
N VAL A 948 -28.60 -20.39 19.52
CA VAL A 948 -27.49 -21.06 20.22
C VAL A 948 -26.57 -21.79 19.24
N ALA A 949 -27.11 -22.47 18.22
CA ALA A 949 -26.32 -23.12 17.18
C ALA A 949 -25.52 -22.11 16.33
N LEU A 950 -26.09 -20.94 16.02
CA LEU A 950 -25.39 -19.85 15.32
C LEU A 950 -24.29 -19.22 16.19
N ILE A 951 -24.52 -19.03 17.48
CA ILE A 951 -23.48 -18.59 18.43
C ILE A 951 -22.39 -19.64 18.55
N TRP A 952 -22.75 -20.93 18.67
CA TRP A 952 -21.78 -22.03 18.76
C TRP A 952 -20.95 -22.15 17.48
N LYS A 953 -21.57 -22.03 16.29
CA LYS A 953 -20.86 -21.92 15.01
C LYS A 953 -19.89 -20.74 15.02
N ARG A 954 -20.34 -19.53 15.39
CA ARG A 954 -19.49 -18.33 15.47
C ARG A 954 -18.33 -18.51 16.46
N PHE A 955 -18.57 -19.14 17.62
CA PHE A 955 -17.54 -19.45 18.61
C PHE A 955 -16.53 -20.48 18.10
N LEU A 956 -16.97 -21.55 17.45
CA LEU A 956 -16.08 -22.54 16.83
C LEU A 956 -15.22 -21.89 15.73
N TYR A 957 -15.82 -21.04 14.89
CA TYR A 957 -15.09 -20.25 13.88
C TYR A 957 -14.08 -19.31 14.54
N ALA A 958 -14.46 -18.53 15.55
CA ALA A 958 -13.55 -17.65 16.29
C ALA A 958 -12.39 -18.42 16.96
N ARG A 959 -12.67 -19.60 17.55
CA ARG A 959 -11.66 -20.44 18.21
C ARG A 959 -10.72 -21.15 17.23
N ARG A 960 -11.21 -21.54 16.04
CA ARG A 960 -10.41 -22.16 14.97
C ARG A 960 -9.62 -21.09 14.18
N SER A 961 -10.15 -19.88 13.97
CA SER A 961 -9.56 -18.82 13.14
C SER A 961 -8.46 -17.98 13.82
N ARG A 962 -7.32 -18.61 14.15
CA ARG A 962 -6.13 -17.92 14.73
C ARG A 962 -5.70 -16.65 13.97
N LYS A 963 -5.82 -16.65 12.63
CA LYS A 963 -5.54 -15.47 11.78
C LYS A 963 -6.54 -14.33 11.99
N GLY A 964 -7.83 -14.64 12.15
CA GLY A 964 -8.89 -13.65 12.40
C GLY A 964 -8.72 -12.99 13.77
N PHE A 965 -8.42 -13.77 14.80
CA PHE A 965 -8.11 -13.27 16.14
C PHE A 965 -6.94 -12.26 16.13
N PHE A 966 -5.85 -12.58 15.43
CA PHE A 966 -4.71 -11.68 15.29
C PHE A 966 -5.09 -10.36 14.60
N ALA A 967 -5.77 -10.43 13.45
CA ALA A 967 -6.15 -9.25 12.68
C ALA A 967 -7.19 -8.35 13.38
N GLN A 968 -8.14 -8.93 14.12
CA GLN A 968 -9.24 -8.18 14.73
C GLN A 968 -8.96 -7.65 16.14
N ILE A 969 -8.05 -8.28 16.90
CA ILE A 969 -7.78 -7.93 18.31
C ILE A 969 -6.35 -7.43 18.50
N VAL A 970 -5.35 -8.13 17.95
CA VAL A 970 -3.94 -7.74 18.15
C VAL A 970 -3.60 -6.49 17.35
N LEU A 971 -4.03 -6.39 16.08
CA LEU A 971 -3.71 -5.23 15.23
C LEU A 971 -4.23 -3.89 15.79
N PRO A 972 -5.50 -3.75 16.23
CA PRO A 972 -5.96 -2.50 16.85
C PRO A 972 -5.26 -2.19 18.17
N ALA A 973 -4.96 -3.21 18.99
CA ALA A 973 -4.21 -3.01 20.23
C ALA A 973 -2.79 -2.49 19.96
N VAL A 974 -2.11 -3.00 18.93
CA VAL A 974 -0.81 -2.50 18.47
C VAL A 974 -0.91 -1.05 17.98
N PHE A 975 -1.94 -0.69 17.19
CA PHE A 975 -2.14 0.70 16.78
C PHE A 975 -2.41 1.65 17.96
N VAL A 976 -3.17 1.21 18.97
CA VAL A 976 -3.36 1.99 20.21
C VAL A 976 -2.03 2.13 20.98
N CYS A 977 -1.23 1.08 21.07
CA CYS A 977 0.10 1.16 21.69
C CYS A 977 1.03 2.13 20.94
N ILE A 978 1.04 2.09 19.61
CA ILE A 978 1.80 3.02 18.76
C ILE A 978 1.32 4.46 18.98
N ALA A 979 0.00 4.71 18.98
CA ALA A 979 -0.56 6.03 19.24
C ALA A 979 -0.22 6.56 20.65
N LEU A 980 -0.21 5.68 21.66
CA LEU A 980 0.22 6.05 23.02
C LEU A 980 1.71 6.37 23.07
N VAL A 981 2.57 5.61 22.38
CA VAL A 981 4.01 5.92 22.26
C VAL A 981 4.21 7.28 21.59
N PHE A 982 3.49 7.60 20.50
CA PHE A 982 3.52 8.94 19.91
C PHE A 982 3.08 10.03 20.89
N SER A 983 2.03 9.80 21.68
CA SER A 983 1.57 10.78 22.68
C SER A 983 2.56 11.02 23.83
N LEU A 984 3.50 10.08 24.07
CA LEU A 984 4.60 10.25 25.04
C LEU A 984 5.80 11.01 24.46
N ILE A 985 5.94 11.06 23.13
CA ILE A 985 7.01 11.80 22.43
C ILE A 985 6.64 13.28 22.28
N VAL A 986 5.36 13.62 22.16
CA VAL A 986 4.91 15.02 22.12
C VAL A 986 5.27 15.70 23.46
N PRO A 987 6.01 16.83 23.44
CA PRO A 987 6.45 17.47 24.67
C PRO A 987 5.25 17.94 25.51
N PRO A 988 5.27 17.75 26.85
CA PRO A 988 4.14 18.09 27.69
C PRO A 988 3.95 19.61 27.78
N PHE A 989 2.92 20.12 27.10
CA PHE A 989 2.44 21.49 27.27
C PHE A 989 2.05 21.72 28.75
N GLY A 990 2.83 22.51 29.48
CA GLY A 990 2.46 22.91 30.85
C GLY A 990 3.58 23.14 31.86
N LYS A 991 4.86 22.94 31.52
CA LYS A 991 5.99 23.31 32.40
C LYS A 991 7.08 24.05 31.65
N TYR A 992 7.17 25.36 31.92
CA TYR A 992 8.25 26.22 31.48
C TYR A 992 9.25 26.35 32.63
N PRO A 993 10.47 25.77 32.54
CA PRO A 993 11.48 25.91 33.58
C PRO A 993 12.04 27.34 33.59
N SER A 994 12.67 27.74 34.69
CA SER A 994 13.51 28.94 34.65
C SER A 994 14.75 28.67 33.82
N LEU A 995 14.94 29.45 32.75
CA LEU A 995 16.15 29.45 31.95
C LEU A 995 17.20 30.35 32.60
N GLU A 996 18.43 29.90 32.66
CA GLU A 996 19.60 30.68 33.06
C GLU A 996 20.14 31.40 31.82
N LEU A 997 20.36 32.71 31.91
CA LEU A 997 20.81 33.54 30.80
C LEU A 997 22.33 33.69 30.87
N GLU A 998 23.05 32.90 30.07
CA GLU A 998 24.50 33.02 29.88
C GLU A 998 24.81 33.42 28.44
N PRO A 999 25.88 34.21 28.17
CA PRO A 999 26.38 34.39 26.81
C PRO A 999 26.69 33.06 26.10
N GLY A 1000 27.07 32.02 26.84
CA GLY A 1000 27.34 30.67 26.33
C GLY A 1000 26.12 29.73 26.21
N MET A 1001 24.89 30.25 26.18
CA MET A 1001 23.66 29.43 26.09
C MET A 1001 23.33 28.93 24.66
N TYR A 1002 24.07 29.39 23.66
CA TYR A 1002 23.97 28.97 22.26
C TYR A 1002 25.17 28.10 21.87
N GLU A 1003 25.13 27.49 20.69
CA GLU A 1003 26.18 26.62 20.13
C GLU A 1003 27.37 27.47 19.63
N GLU A 1004 27.89 27.24 18.42
CA GLU A 1004 28.91 28.11 17.85
C GLU A 1004 28.38 29.55 17.68
N GLN A 1005 29.10 30.52 18.22
CA GLN A 1005 28.69 31.93 18.20
C GLN A 1005 29.82 32.89 17.84
N PHE A 1006 29.44 33.91 17.08
CA PHE A 1006 30.27 35.06 16.73
C PHE A 1006 29.70 36.31 17.40
N THR A 1007 30.42 36.83 18.40
CA THR A 1007 30.09 38.08 19.09
C THR A 1007 31.05 39.18 18.62
N PHE A 1008 30.67 40.45 18.77
CA PHE A 1008 31.51 41.56 18.35
C PHE A 1008 31.52 42.70 19.38
N ILE A 1009 32.59 43.51 19.33
CA ILE A 1009 32.71 44.76 20.06
C ILE A 1009 33.18 45.86 19.09
N SER A 1010 32.66 47.07 19.24
CA SER A 1010 33.16 48.28 18.59
C SER A 1010 33.37 49.39 19.63
N ASN A 1011 34.48 50.11 19.52
CA ASN A 1011 34.72 51.33 20.27
C ASN A 1011 34.52 52.55 19.36
N ASP A 1012 33.30 53.09 19.34
CA ASP A 1012 32.93 54.19 18.44
C ASP A 1012 33.47 55.55 18.90
N ALA A 1013 33.97 55.65 20.15
CA ALA A 1013 34.54 56.85 20.75
C ALA A 1013 35.90 56.57 21.41
N PRO A 1014 36.95 56.21 20.63
CA PRO A 1014 38.25 55.79 21.17
C PRO A 1014 39.01 56.89 21.92
N GLU A 1015 38.58 58.15 21.83
CA GLU A 1015 39.13 59.28 22.59
C GLU A 1015 38.61 59.34 24.04
N ASP A 1016 37.51 58.63 24.36
CA ASP A 1016 36.92 58.64 25.70
C ASP A 1016 37.63 57.66 26.66
N ALA A 1017 38.06 58.18 27.81
CA ALA A 1017 38.80 57.41 28.80
C ALA A 1017 37.92 56.39 29.53
N ASP A 1018 36.64 56.71 29.75
CA ASP A 1018 35.71 55.84 30.49
C ASP A 1018 35.25 54.66 29.62
N THR A 1019 34.95 54.91 28.33
CA THR A 1019 34.69 53.86 27.34
C THR A 1019 35.89 52.91 27.18
N ASN A 1020 37.12 53.43 27.09
CA ASN A 1020 38.32 52.59 27.02
C ASN A 1020 38.54 51.75 28.28
N LYS A 1021 38.24 52.30 29.47
CA LYS A 1021 38.30 51.59 30.75
C LYS A 1021 37.24 50.48 30.84
N LEU A 1022 36.03 50.72 30.35
CA LEU A 1022 34.97 49.71 30.25
C LEU A 1022 35.37 48.59 29.27
N LEU A 1023 35.88 48.95 28.08
CA LEU A 1023 36.37 47.99 27.09
C LEU A 1023 37.50 47.10 27.65
N GLY A 1024 38.46 47.71 28.35
CA GLY A 1024 39.55 47.00 29.02
C GLY A 1024 39.07 46.08 30.15
N ALA A 1025 37.96 46.39 30.81
CA ALA A 1025 37.34 45.49 31.80
C ALA A 1025 36.58 44.33 31.13
N LEU A 1026 35.86 44.58 30.03
CA LEU A 1026 35.09 43.57 29.27
C LEU A 1026 35.98 42.57 28.53
N THR A 1027 37.15 43.00 28.07
CA THR A 1027 38.11 42.15 27.33
C THR A 1027 39.14 41.46 28.23
N ASN A 1028 39.09 41.70 29.54
CA ASN A 1028 39.91 40.99 30.53
C ASN A 1028 39.35 39.58 30.79
N TYR A 1029 40.17 38.70 31.38
CA TYR A 1029 39.86 37.27 31.58
C TYR A 1029 38.53 37.00 32.30
N ASP A 1030 38.16 37.83 33.28
CA ASP A 1030 36.90 37.73 34.05
C ASP A 1030 35.74 38.53 33.44
N GLY A 1031 35.93 39.20 32.30
CA GLY A 1031 35.04 40.23 31.77
C GLY A 1031 33.93 39.73 30.84
N PHE A 1032 34.19 38.68 30.05
CA PHE A 1032 33.24 38.19 29.04
C PHE A 1032 32.49 36.92 29.52
N GLY A 1033 31.53 37.11 30.42
CA GLY A 1033 30.61 36.08 30.89
C GLY A 1033 30.87 35.58 32.32
N SER A 1034 29.91 34.82 32.85
CA SER A 1034 29.82 34.39 34.26
C SER A 1034 30.68 33.17 34.65
N ARG A 1035 31.18 32.41 33.67
CA ARG A 1035 31.58 31.00 33.87
C ARG A 1035 32.78 30.78 34.79
N CYS A 1036 33.77 31.67 34.81
CA CYS A 1036 35.04 31.40 35.52
C CYS A 1036 34.96 31.53 37.06
N ASN A 1037 33.79 31.85 37.63
CA ASN A 1037 33.53 31.83 39.07
C ASN A 1037 32.84 30.54 39.57
N SER A 1038 32.51 29.57 38.70
CA SER A 1038 31.82 28.33 39.07
C SER A 1038 32.78 27.14 39.20
N PRO A 1039 32.76 26.36 40.30
CA PRO A 1039 33.75 25.30 40.58
C PRO A 1039 33.61 24.02 39.71
N HIS A 1040 32.78 24.04 38.66
CA HIS A 1040 32.39 22.86 37.89
C HIS A 1040 32.76 22.89 36.39
N ALA A 1041 33.42 23.94 35.90
CA ALA A 1041 33.96 23.99 34.54
C ALA A 1041 35.42 24.50 34.55
N PRO A 1042 36.35 23.87 33.83
CA PRO A 1042 37.71 24.39 33.69
C PRO A 1042 37.71 25.57 32.70
N CYS A 1043 38.02 26.78 33.17
CA CYS A 1043 38.41 27.86 32.26
C CYS A 1043 39.84 27.59 31.77
N ASN A 1044 39.94 27.03 30.55
CA ASN A 1044 41.21 26.91 29.86
C ASN A 1044 41.78 28.31 29.58
N THR A 1045 43.10 28.44 29.61
CA THR A 1045 43.80 29.66 29.15
C THR A 1045 43.60 29.80 27.64
N LEU A 1046 42.91 30.88 27.24
CA LEU A 1046 42.66 31.22 25.84
C LEU A 1046 43.80 32.10 25.31
N ASP A 1047 43.88 32.24 23.98
CA ASP A 1047 44.89 33.10 23.36
C ASP A 1047 44.55 34.58 23.60
N ASP A 1048 45.39 35.30 24.37
CA ASP A 1048 45.23 36.74 24.66
C ASP A 1048 45.47 37.64 23.42
N GLU A 1049 45.96 37.09 22.31
CA GLU A 1049 46.35 37.84 21.11
C GLU A 1049 45.23 37.89 20.05
N TRP A 1050 44.93 39.09 19.57
CA TRP A 1050 43.99 39.32 18.46
C TRP A 1050 44.57 38.84 17.13
N VAL A 1051 44.07 37.72 16.60
CA VAL A 1051 44.53 37.13 15.33
C VAL A 1051 43.62 37.53 14.17
N VAL A 1052 44.20 37.98 13.05
CA VAL A 1052 43.44 38.19 11.81
C VAL A 1052 43.41 36.89 11.00
N PRO A 1053 42.23 36.35 10.61
CA PRO A 1053 42.14 35.13 9.81
C PRO A 1053 42.84 35.23 8.46
N GLU A 1054 43.32 34.10 7.93
CA GLU A 1054 43.92 34.06 6.60
C GLU A 1054 42.92 34.46 5.51
N VAL A 1055 43.28 35.50 4.74
CA VAL A 1055 42.46 36.04 3.65
C VAL A 1055 42.90 35.43 2.31
N PRO A 1056 41.98 34.89 1.49
CA PRO A 1056 42.27 34.44 0.12
C PRO A 1056 42.95 35.54 -0.72
N GLU A 1057 43.94 35.16 -1.53
CA GLU A 1057 44.70 36.12 -2.37
C GLU A 1057 43.78 36.94 -3.28
N SER A 1058 42.74 36.32 -3.84
CA SER A 1058 41.73 36.98 -4.67
C SER A 1058 40.99 38.13 -3.97
N VAL A 1059 40.68 38.00 -2.68
CA VAL A 1059 40.05 39.07 -1.89
C VAL A 1059 41.09 40.13 -1.51
N ARG A 1060 42.30 39.70 -1.16
CA ARG A 1060 43.40 40.59 -0.78
C ARG A 1060 43.81 41.52 -1.93
N ASP A 1061 43.83 41.02 -3.16
CA ASP A 1061 44.10 41.81 -4.37
C ASP A 1061 43.03 42.87 -4.66
N ILE A 1062 41.75 42.59 -4.37
CA ILE A 1062 40.65 43.55 -4.61
C ILE A 1062 40.79 44.79 -3.70
N PHE A 1063 41.23 44.62 -2.46
CA PHE A 1063 41.47 45.75 -1.55
C PHE A 1063 42.81 46.47 -1.77
N MET A 1064 43.83 45.78 -2.27
CA MET A 1064 45.16 46.38 -2.52
C MET A 1064 45.28 47.09 -3.87
N ASN A 1065 44.63 46.56 -4.92
CA ASN A 1065 44.74 47.05 -6.30
C ASN A 1065 43.41 47.56 -6.88
N GLY A 1066 42.28 47.36 -6.19
CA GLY A 1066 40.94 47.75 -6.63
C GLY A 1066 40.45 49.08 -6.05
N ASN A 1067 39.13 49.29 -6.13
CA ASN A 1067 38.45 50.54 -5.77
C ASN A 1067 37.58 50.40 -4.50
N TRP A 1068 37.86 49.41 -3.65
CA TRP A 1068 37.11 49.13 -2.41
C TRP A 1068 37.87 49.67 -1.19
N SER A 1069 37.17 50.21 -0.20
CA SER A 1069 37.76 50.79 1.02
C SER A 1069 37.17 50.15 2.28
N MET A 1070 37.85 50.25 3.43
CA MET A 1070 37.32 49.64 4.67
C MET A 1070 36.01 50.29 5.18
N GLU A 1071 35.75 51.55 4.80
CA GLU A 1071 34.50 52.26 5.12
C GLU A 1071 33.34 51.92 4.18
N ASN A 1072 33.64 51.58 2.92
CA ASN A 1072 32.68 51.12 1.92
C ASN A 1072 33.25 49.93 1.12
N PRO A 1073 33.23 48.72 1.72
CA PRO A 1073 34.04 47.60 1.26
C PRO A 1073 33.50 46.84 0.07
N SER A 1074 32.29 47.11 -0.40
CA SER A 1074 31.72 46.50 -1.60
C SER A 1074 30.50 47.29 -2.09
N PRO A 1075 30.09 47.15 -3.37
CA PRO A 1075 28.73 47.51 -3.77
C PRO A 1075 27.66 46.81 -2.90
N LEU A 1076 26.43 47.31 -2.99
CA LEU A 1076 25.25 46.68 -2.38
C LEU A 1076 25.11 45.23 -2.85
N CYS A 1077 24.70 44.32 -1.96
CA CYS A 1077 24.41 42.94 -2.34
C CYS A 1077 23.20 42.87 -3.28
N GLU A 1078 23.18 41.87 -4.14
CA GLU A 1078 22.06 41.66 -5.06
C GLU A 1078 20.89 41.01 -4.30
N CYS A 1079 19.92 41.83 -3.92
CA CYS A 1079 18.61 41.37 -3.48
C CYS A 1079 17.85 40.74 -4.66
N SER A 1080 17.07 39.71 -4.38
CA SER A 1080 16.26 38.99 -5.37
C SER A 1080 15.33 39.91 -6.18
N CYS A 1081 15.46 39.88 -7.51
CA CYS A 1081 14.58 40.57 -8.45
C CYS A 1081 13.47 39.63 -8.97
N GLU A 1082 12.43 40.19 -9.63
CA GLU A 1082 11.23 39.45 -10.04
C GLU A 1082 11.48 38.16 -10.86
N GLY A 1083 12.62 38.04 -11.56
CA GLY A 1083 12.99 36.85 -12.32
C GLY A 1083 13.75 35.75 -11.56
N ARG A 1084 14.29 36.02 -10.37
CA ARG A 1084 14.96 35.05 -9.47
C ARG A 1084 14.75 35.45 -8.00
N LYS A 1085 13.73 34.87 -7.38
CA LYS A 1085 13.52 34.85 -5.93
C LYS A 1085 14.54 33.93 -5.25
N LYS A 1086 15.48 34.49 -4.50
CA LYS A 1086 16.33 33.78 -3.53
C LYS A 1086 15.84 34.13 -2.12
N MET A 1087 15.96 33.23 -1.15
CA MET A 1087 15.58 33.54 0.24
C MET A 1087 16.54 34.55 0.92
N LEU A 1088 17.82 34.55 0.55
CA LEU A 1088 18.85 35.49 1.04
C LEU A 1088 19.55 36.20 -0.13
N PRO A 1089 20.19 37.36 0.08
CA PRO A 1089 20.87 38.10 -0.98
C PRO A 1089 22.23 37.50 -1.31
N GLU A 1090 22.68 37.73 -2.54
CA GLU A 1090 24.01 37.32 -2.99
C GLU A 1090 24.98 38.50 -2.85
N CYS A 1091 25.98 38.33 -1.98
CA CYS A 1091 27.03 39.31 -1.72
C CYS A 1091 28.36 38.85 -2.37
N PRO A 1092 29.15 39.74 -2.98
CA PRO A 1092 30.43 39.34 -3.59
C PRO A 1092 31.45 38.89 -2.54
N ALA A 1093 32.43 38.06 -2.95
CA ALA A 1093 33.51 37.64 -2.08
C ALA A 1093 34.29 38.85 -1.54
N GLY A 1094 34.46 38.95 -0.22
CA GLY A 1094 35.04 40.11 0.45
C GLY A 1094 34.06 41.24 0.81
N ALA A 1095 32.74 41.07 0.56
CA ALA A 1095 31.73 41.99 1.06
C ALA A 1095 31.77 42.12 2.59
N GLY A 1096 31.68 43.36 3.10
CA GLY A 1096 31.91 43.68 4.51
C GLY A 1096 33.38 43.98 4.85
N GLY A 1097 34.32 43.70 3.94
CA GLY A 1097 35.74 44.05 4.08
C GLY A 1097 36.64 42.85 4.37
N LEU A 1098 37.92 43.13 4.61
CA LEU A 1098 38.84 42.14 5.17
C LEU A 1098 38.31 41.65 6.54
N PRO A 1099 38.47 40.38 6.91
CA PRO A 1099 37.97 39.87 8.19
C PRO A 1099 38.54 40.68 9.37
N PRO A 1100 37.74 40.98 10.40
CA PRO A 1100 38.23 41.66 11.59
C PRO A 1100 39.23 40.78 12.37
N PRO A 1101 40.07 41.38 13.22
CA PRO A 1101 40.81 40.63 14.24
C PRO A 1101 39.83 39.88 15.15
N GLN A 1102 40.18 38.64 15.50
CA GLN A 1102 39.34 37.73 16.28
C GLN A 1102 40.12 37.11 17.44
N VAL A 1103 39.42 36.84 18.53
CA VAL A 1103 39.92 36.13 19.72
C VAL A 1103 38.92 35.03 20.08
N LYS A 1104 39.39 33.84 20.45
CA LYS A 1104 38.52 32.81 21.02
C LYS A 1104 38.28 33.10 22.50
N ILE A 1105 37.02 33.13 22.92
CA ILE A 1105 36.59 33.35 24.32
C ILE A 1105 36.18 32.03 24.98
N SER A 1106 35.83 31.02 24.18
CA SER A 1106 35.56 29.67 24.65
C SER A 1106 35.72 28.69 23.48
N ASP A 1107 35.65 27.40 23.76
CA ASP A 1107 35.72 26.34 22.73
C ASP A 1107 34.70 26.52 21.59
N GLN A 1108 33.59 27.25 21.84
CA GLN A 1108 32.48 27.50 20.88
C GLN A 1108 32.21 28.99 20.62
N GLY A 1109 32.99 29.92 21.18
CA GLY A 1109 32.70 31.37 21.14
C GLY A 1109 33.86 32.21 20.63
N THR A 1110 33.62 33.00 19.58
CA THR A 1110 34.62 33.89 18.95
C THR A 1110 34.20 35.35 19.07
N LEU A 1111 35.12 36.20 19.55
CA LEU A 1111 34.98 37.66 19.61
C LEU A 1111 35.57 38.31 18.36
N GLN A 1112 34.89 39.30 17.79
CA GLN A 1112 35.38 40.10 16.66
C GLN A 1112 35.51 41.58 17.04
N ASN A 1113 36.64 42.22 16.70
CA ASN A 1113 36.81 43.66 16.90
C ASN A 1113 36.41 44.42 15.62
N LEU A 1114 35.28 45.15 15.68
CA LEU A 1114 34.72 45.93 14.57
C LEU A 1114 34.98 47.44 14.71
N THR A 1115 35.82 47.87 15.65
CA THR A 1115 36.18 49.27 15.89
C THR A 1115 36.58 49.98 14.59
N GLY A 1116 35.94 51.12 14.31
CA GLY A 1116 36.21 51.93 13.12
C GLY A 1116 35.59 51.42 11.82
N ARG A 1117 34.64 50.48 11.87
CA ARG A 1117 33.89 50.00 10.70
C ARG A 1117 32.43 50.46 10.72
N ASN A 1118 31.78 50.47 9.56
CA ASN A 1118 30.32 50.55 9.49
C ASN A 1118 29.70 49.20 9.91
N ILE A 1119 29.36 49.09 11.20
CA ILE A 1119 28.84 47.86 11.82
C ILE A 1119 27.58 47.35 11.08
N SER A 1120 26.66 48.24 10.71
CA SER A 1120 25.40 47.85 10.07
C SER A 1120 25.60 47.23 8.68
N ASP A 1121 26.48 47.81 7.88
CA ASP A 1121 26.84 47.29 6.55
C ASP A 1121 27.62 45.98 6.64
N TYR A 1122 28.56 45.86 7.61
CA TYR A 1122 29.28 44.62 7.89
C TYR A 1122 28.32 43.47 8.22
N LEU A 1123 27.45 43.65 9.21
CA LEU A 1123 26.53 42.60 9.67
C LEU A 1123 25.62 42.11 8.54
N VAL A 1124 25.02 43.01 7.75
CA VAL A 1124 24.15 42.63 6.62
C VAL A 1124 24.93 41.86 5.55
N LYS A 1125 26.15 42.29 5.20
CA LYS A 1125 26.95 41.70 4.12
C LYS A 1125 27.58 40.36 4.50
N THR A 1126 27.96 40.17 5.77
CA THR A 1126 28.56 38.92 6.24
C THR A 1126 27.54 37.91 6.76
N TYR A 1127 26.29 38.31 7.04
CA TYR A 1127 25.24 37.40 7.56
C TYR A 1127 25.15 36.08 6.78
N ALA A 1128 25.02 36.14 5.45
CA ALA A 1128 24.91 34.95 4.61
C ALA A 1128 26.18 34.08 4.60
N GLN A 1129 27.36 34.67 4.84
CA GLN A 1129 28.65 33.96 4.94
C GLN A 1129 28.93 33.40 6.35
N ILE A 1130 28.11 33.76 7.34
CA ILE A 1130 28.18 33.29 8.74
C ILE A 1130 27.07 32.26 9.03
N ILE A 1131 25.96 32.31 8.28
CA ILE A 1131 24.82 31.39 8.38
C ILE A 1131 24.88 30.24 7.36
N GLY A 1132 25.50 30.46 6.19
CA GLY A 1132 25.86 29.41 5.24
C GLY A 1132 27.32 28.99 5.42
N LYS A 1133 27.66 28.62 6.66
CA LYS A 1133 28.98 28.25 7.14
C LYS A 1133 28.85 27.35 8.38
#